data_AF-A0A972A7Z7-F1
#
_entry.id   AF-A0A972A7Z7-F1
#
_cell.length_a   1.000
_cell.length_b   1.000
_cell.length_c   1.000
_cell.angle_alpha   90.00
_cell.angle_beta   90.00
_cell.angle_gamma   90.00
#
_symmetry.space_group_name_H-M   'P 1'
#
loop_
_entity.id
_entity.type
_entity.pdbx_description
1 polymer ?
#
loop_
_entity_poly.entity_id
_entity_poly.type
_entity_poly.pdbx_seq_one_letter_code
_entity_poly.pdbx_strand_id
1 'polypeptide(L)'
;MNKKISCLLIIALLVNLFIGMPVFNIPSYAVDLEDFKVLDLKFEDNIEDSSPNRINGTLNGTATYIEGQKGKAISLNGTDNYIDLGTSAALQPQNLTVSLWVYPSAELTGEHMITWFKPSGNYRGNGWYLSCLDDNTPLKLSTGTAPQEAYVSGNRNAFFPAGKWTHIAVTYDSATGDVAIYRNGVAQTVYYTTKVANGIIANNTDRKYIGFNSPGYGFAHAKLGLDEFKIYSTVATEDQIQEIYTSEGGILPVTGVSLDKNTASIDIGEEIQLIATVTPTRASNKAVTWTSSDNTIAQVDSTGKVTGLRTGVANITVTTVDGNFTASCLVTVGNVPVTGVTLDKSDISISTGQIIQLKASVIPLGATNSAVTWSSSDPTVATVDDIGRVTGIKEGTATITVTTVDGNFTASCIVTVTKISYDPYAIVEQFDLNEVSITDPYYINAFNKDVEYLMSLEPDRLLSGFRSAAGLTPKAPVYGGWENTLIKGHTMGHYLTALAQAYKVTSNDADTTLNTQIKTRLDYIISELKICQDANANTQNGAGFLFASDKTQFDILEGKASGSTWVPWYTMHKILAGLIDVYKHTGNDEALSVASNLGDWIYNRVSTWDSSMQARVLGTEYGGMNDCLYELYKITKNPNHLVAAHKFDQDSLFNTIAAGNNTLPGVHANTIIPKFTGALNRYRTLGESESLYLNAAKSFWDMVVNHHTYITGGNSQDEHFRAPDVLDAYRDNVNNETCNSYNMLKLTRELFKVTGDVKYADFYERAFINEIMSSQNPETGMTTYFKPMGTGYFKVFGHPTNNFWCCTGTGMENFTKLNDSIYFHTDNELYVNMYLSSILDWREKGLKLTAQAQLPDNDEVTFTIDAAPKDEITIKFRFPYWLAKDQDVTLSVNDQIINVSAVNGYFDVKRVWKAGDIVKLTLPMEVQVSRLPDNKNAVAFTYGPVVLSAGLGTENMATASHGVSVTIATIPTNVTIKDYIIIKSGSVDDWVNNIKDNMVKTDGKVEFTLRNTDEDNNLKFTPHYLRYTDRYGIYFILVAETSPAMPATRGGNLAWYRFDEASGSEAIDSSGNGNDATIIGATGARVAGRFGNALRLQSSGSQYVRLPNGIVSDL
;
A
#
# COMPACT_ATOMS: atom_id res chain seq x y z
N MET A 1 38.40 -28.53 42.03
CA MET A 1 39.75 -28.70 41.47
C MET A 1 39.65 -28.60 39.95
N ASN A 2 40.32 -27.60 39.38
CA ASN A 2 40.85 -27.40 38.01
C ASN A 2 40.17 -28.09 36.80
N LYS A 3 39.90 -27.44 35.67
CA LYS A 3 39.97 -26.03 35.21
C LYS A 3 39.17 -26.05 33.89
N LYS A 4 38.03 -25.36 33.83
CA LYS A 4 37.39 -24.96 32.56
C LYS A 4 38.17 -23.79 31.95
N ILE A 5 37.92 -23.56 30.66
CA ILE A 5 38.22 -22.36 29.84
C ILE A 5 39.52 -22.46 29.03
N SER A 6 39.39 -22.79 27.74
CA SER A 6 39.93 -22.04 26.57
C SER A 6 40.11 -22.96 25.36
N CYS A 7 39.25 -22.80 24.34
CA CYS A 7 39.57 -22.88 22.89
C CYS A 7 38.27 -22.99 22.09
N LEU A 8 37.54 -21.87 22.03
CA LEU A 8 36.50 -21.61 21.04
C LEU A 8 36.85 -20.27 20.38
N LEU A 9 38.03 -20.26 19.77
CA LEU A 9 38.57 -19.21 18.92
C LEU A 9 39.57 -19.91 18.00
N ILE A 10 39.55 -19.59 16.70
CA ILE A 10 40.35 -20.17 15.60
C ILE A 10 39.64 -21.33 14.85
N ILE A 11 38.52 -21.04 14.17
CA ILE A 11 38.22 -21.60 12.83
C ILE A 11 37.51 -20.49 12.02
N ALA A 12 38.25 -19.44 11.69
CA ALA A 12 37.84 -18.42 10.73
C ALA A 12 39.09 -17.77 10.12
N LEU A 13 40.00 -18.57 9.60
CA LEU A 13 41.13 -18.13 8.77
C LEU A 13 41.82 -19.37 8.21
N LEU A 14 41.43 -19.76 6.99
CA LEU A 14 42.14 -20.58 5.98
C LEU A 14 41.11 -21.31 5.11
N VAL A 15 40.42 -20.56 4.25
CA VAL A 15 39.82 -21.10 3.02
C VAL A 15 40.49 -20.36 1.88
N ASN A 16 41.63 -20.88 1.43
CA ASN A 16 42.12 -20.83 0.06
C ASN A 16 43.43 -21.63 -0.02
N LEU A 17 43.49 -22.51 -1.03
CA LEU A 17 44.47 -23.57 -1.30
C LEU A 17 44.27 -24.86 -0.48
N PHE A 18 43.60 -25.85 -1.09
CA PHE A 18 44.20 -27.14 -1.50
C PHE A 18 43.14 -27.97 -2.22
N ILE A 19 43.38 -28.23 -3.50
CA ILE A 19 42.59 -29.11 -4.35
C ILE A 19 43.17 -30.53 -4.18
N GLY A 20 42.31 -31.49 -3.82
CA GLY A 20 42.58 -32.92 -4.02
C GLY A 20 43.18 -33.69 -2.84
N MET A 21 42.36 -34.10 -1.88
CA MET A 21 42.50 -35.34 -1.10
C MET A 21 41.12 -35.83 -0.61
N PRO A 22 40.90 -37.15 -0.47
CA PRO A 22 39.59 -37.70 -0.09
C PRO A 22 39.26 -37.33 1.37
N VAL A 23 38.03 -36.86 1.57
CA VAL A 23 37.47 -36.57 2.90
C VAL A 23 37.37 -37.89 3.66
N PHE A 24 38.13 -38.02 4.76
CA PHE A 24 37.91 -39.09 5.72
C PHE A 24 36.61 -38.80 6.48
N ASN A 25 35.61 -39.68 6.30
CA ASN A 25 34.39 -39.70 7.11
C ASN A 25 34.76 -39.94 8.58
N ILE A 26 34.56 -38.93 9.43
CA ILE A 26 34.49 -39.13 10.87
C ILE A 26 33.07 -39.63 11.16
N PRO A 27 32.87 -40.79 11.82
CA PRO A 27 31.53 -41.23 12.17
C PRO A 27 30.92 -40.22 13.15
N SER A 28 29.78 -39.62 12.78
CA SER A 28 28.93 -38.98 13.78
C SER A 28 28.45 -40.09 14.73
N TYR A 29 28.56 -39.87 16.04
CA TYR A 29 27.91 -40.74 17.01
C TYR A 29 26.39 -40.60 16.80
N ALA A 30 25.78 -41.56 16.12
CA ALA A 30 24.33 -41.63 16.00
C ALA A 30 23.75 -41.85 17.41
N VAL A 31 22.83 -40.98 17.80
CA VAL A 31 22.11 -41.09 19.08
C VAL A 31 21.18 -42.30 18.98
N ASP A 32 21.37 -43.31 19.83
CA ASP A 32 20.46 -44.45 19.92
C ASP A 32 19.15 -44.01 20.60
N LEU A 33 18.02 -44.21 19.92
CA LEU A 33 16.72 -43.74 20.41
C LEU A 33 16.27 -44.51 21.66
N GLU A 34 16.71 -45.76 21.82
CA GLU A 34 16.35 -46.62 22.95
C GLU A 34 16.85 -46.08 24.30
N ASP A 35 17.97 -45.33 24.30
CA ASP A 35 18.52 -44.68 25.51
C ASP A 35 17.59 -43.59 26.08
N PHE A 36 16.64 -43.09 25.29
CA PHE A 36 15.73 -41.99 25.65
C PHE A 36 14.30 -42.46 25.91
N LYS A 37 14.07 -43.78 25.92
CA LYS A 37 12.73 -44.37 26.07
C LYS A 37 12.12 -44.08 27.44
N VAL A 38 10.97 -43.42 27.43
CA VAL A 38 10.21 -42.98 28.60
C VAL A 38 9.10 -43.97 28.99
N LEU A 39 8.38 -44.49 28.00
CA LEU A 39 7.24 -45.40 28.16
C LEU A 39 7.21 -46.36 26.98
N ASP A 40 6.89 -47.64 27.22
CA ASP A 40 6.78 -48.67 26.19
C ASP A 40 5.68 -49.68 26.58
N LEU A 41 4.47 -49.45 26.07
CA LEU A 41 3.29 -50.28 26.31
C LEU A 41 2.97 -51.11 25.07
N LYS A 42 3.18 -52.43 25.18
CA LYS A 42 2.98 -53.37 24.07
C LYS A 42 1.57 -53.94 23.97
N PHE A 43 0.80 -53.90 25.06
CA PHE A 43 -0.58 -54.40 25.11
C PHE A 43 -0.76 -55.92 24.88
N GLU A 44 0.24 -56.71 25.25
CA GLU A 44 0.22 -58.18 25.21
C GLU A 44 -0.57 -58.78 26.39
N ASP A 45 -1.90 -58.63 26.37
CA ASP A 45 -2.84 -59.01 27.44
C ASP A 45 -2.65 -58.27 28.78
N ASN A 46 -1.79 -57.25 28.82
CA ASN A 46 -1.51 -56.42 29.99
C ASN A 46 -1.18 -54.96 29.58
N ILE A 47 -1.07 -54.07 30.57
CA ILE A 47 -0.71 -52.64 30.39
C ILE A 47 0.62 -52.29 31.09
N GLU A 48 1.55 -53.26 31.17
CA GLU A 48 2.84 -53.07 31.83
C GLU A 48 3.80 -52.23 30.97
N ASP A 49 4.50 -51.31 31.62
CA ASP A 49 5.53 -50.50 30.98
C ASP A 49 6.85 -51.27 30.88
N SER A 50 7.23 -51.60 29.66
CA SER A 50 8.47 -52.28 29.32
C SER A 50 9.70 -51.37 29.37
N SER A 51 9.51 -50.04 29.50
CA SER A 51 10.61 -49.08 29.63
C SER A 51 11.37 -49.19 30.96
N PRO A 52 12.56 -48.58 31.08
CA PRO A 52 13.28 -48.47 32.35
C PRO A 52 12.50 -47.77 33.48
N ASN A 53 11.49 -46.93 33.15
CA ASN A 53 10.74 -46.15 34.15
C ASN A 53 9.63 -46.93 34.85
N ARG A 54 9.18 -48.07 34.30
CA ARG A 54 8.16 -48.96 34.89
C ARG A 54 6.88 -48.22 35.33
N ILE A 55 6.39 -47.30 34.50
CA ILE A 55 5.18 -46.51 34.71
C ILE A 55 3.95 -47.36 34.39
N ASN A 56 3.70 -48.37 35.23
CA ASN A 56 2.54 -49.24 35.10
C ASN A 56 1.26 -48.43 35.37
N GLY A 57 0.48 -48.18 34.32
CA GLY A 57 -0.80 -47.48 34.43
C GLY A 57 -1.85 -48.31 35.16
N THR A 58 -3.00 -47.70 35.44
CA THR A 58 -4.20 -48.39 35.92
C THR A 58 -5.29 -48.33 34.86
N LEU A 59 -5.83 -49.48 34.46
CA LEU A 59 -6.98 -49.52 33.55
C LEU A 59 -8.27 -49.23 34.32
N ASN A 60 -9.07 -48.30 33.80
CA ASN A 60 -10.47 -48.14 34.17
C ASN A 60 -11.34 -48.96 33.22
N GLY A 61 -12.42 -49.56 33.73
CA GLY A 61 -13.27 -50.48 32.98
C GLY A 61 -12.68 -51.89 32.84
N THR A 62 -13.16 -52.65 31.85
CA THR A 62 -12.73 -54.04 31.58
C THR A 62 -11.87 -54.09 30.33
N ALA A 63 -10.68 -54.69 30.41
CA ALA A 63 -9.77 -54.82 29.27
C ALA A 63 -10.36 -55.72 28.18
N THR A 64 -10.28 -55.26 26.93
CA THR A 64 -10.51 -56.08 25.74
C THR A 64 -9.27 -56.01 24.87
N TYR A 65 -8.77 -57.16 24.40
CA TYR A 65 -7.62 -57.22 23.51
C TYR A 65 -8.03 -57.77 22.14
N ILE A 66 -7.49 -57.18 21.07
CA ILE A 66 -7.71 -57.53 19.66
C ILE A 66 -6.39 -57.93 19.00
N GLU A 67 -6.44 -58.41 17.76
CA GLU A 67 -5.24 -58.65 16.96
C GLU A 67 -4.52 -57.32 16.69
N GLY A 68 -3.27 -57.23 17.15
CA GLY A 68 -2.41 -56.08 16.97
C GLY A 68 -1.76 -56.06 15.59
N GLN A 69 -1.13 -54.93 15.24
CA GLN A 69 -0.20 -54.91 14.12
C GLN A 69 0.99 -55.85 14.40
N LYS A 70 1.37 -55.96 15.68
CA LYS A 70 2.38 -56.90 16.16
C LYS A 70 1.89 -57.54 17.45
N GLY A 71 1.45 -58.78 17.37
CA GLY A 71 0.94 -59.51 18.54
C GLY A 71 -0.49 -59.07 18.90
N LYS A 72 -0.69 -58.51 20.09
CA LYS A 72 -2.02 -58.11 20.59
C LYS A 72 -2.08 -56.63 20.92
N ALA A 73 -3.26 -56.05 20.75
CA ALA A 73 -3.54 -54.64 21.02
C ALA A 73 -4.67 -54.45 22.02
N ILE A 74 -4.65 -53.39 22.81
CA ILE A 74 -5.78 -53.04 23.70
C ILE A 74 -6.86 -52.31 22.90
N SER A 75 -8.12 -52.69 23.08
CA SER A 75 -9.29 -52.05 22.48
C SER A 75 -10.06 -51.26 23.52
N LEU A 76 -10.19 -49.95 23.31
CA LEU A 76 -10.99 -49.05 24.14
C LEU A 76 -12.42 -48.94 23.60
N ASN A 77 -13.40 -49.05 24.48
CA ASN A 77 -14.81 -49.21 24.11
C ASN A 77 -15.57 -47.90 23.84
N GLY A 78 -14.97 -46.73 24.07
CA GLY A 78 -15.62 -45.43 23.91
C GLY A 78 -16.64 -45.08 25.00
N THR A 79 -16.67 -45.79 26.13
CA THR A 79 -17.62 -45.53 27.23
C THR A 79 -16.95 -45.35 28.59
N ASP A 80 -16.18 -46.33 29.06
CA ASP A 80 -15.55 -46.30 30.39
C ASP A 80 -14.09 -46.80 30.38
N ASN A 81 -13.62 -47.38 29.26
CA ASN A 81 -12.25 -47.90 29.16
C ASN A 81 -11.25 -46.78 28.90
N TYR A 82 -10.27 -46.65 29.79
CA TYR A 82 -9.11 -45.76 29.61
C TYR A 82 -7.97 -46.14 30.55
N ILE A 83 -6.74 -45.73 30.23
CA ILE A 83 -5.57 -46.00 31.07
C ILE A 83 -5.18 -44.72 31.80
N ASP A 84 -5.12 -44.77 33.13
CA ASP A 84 -4.55 -43.73 33.98
C ASP A 84 -3.06 -44.03 34.24
N LEU A 85 -2.18 -43.25 33.62
CA LEU A 85 -0.73 -43.36 33.78
C LEU A 85 -0.20 -42.67 35.05
N GLY A 86 -1.10 -42.13 35.88
CA GLY A 86 -0.75 -41.43 37.10
C GLY A 86 -0.09 -40.08 36.84
N THR A 87 0.84 -39.69 37.71
CA THR A 87 1.38 -38.33 37.77
C THR A 87 2.88 -38.26 37.45
N SER A 88 3.50 -39.35 36.98
CA SER A 88 4.95 -39.41 36.72
C SER A 88 5.44 -38.19 35.91
N ALA A 89 6.53 -37.60 36.38
CA ALA A 89 7.16 -36.46 35.72
C ALA A 89 7.90 -36.86 34.43
N ALA A 90 8.32 -38.14 34.32
CA ALA A 90 9.01 -38.65 33.14
C ALA A 90 8.16 -38.56 31.86
N LEU A 91 6.83 -38.62 31.98
CA LEU A 91 5.88 -38.46 30.87
C LEU A 91 5.80 -37.03 30.31
N GLN A 92 6.52 -36.07 30.91
CA GLN A 92 6.60 -34.68 30.49
C GLN A 92 8.04 -34.31 30.10
N PRO A 93 8.63 -34.98 29.10
CA PRO A 93 9.99 -34.68 28.70
C PRO A 93 10.03 -33.31 27.99
N GLN A 94 11.19 -32.64 28.02
CA GLN A 94 11.36 -31.35 27.35
C GLN A 94 11.22 -31.49 25.83
N ASN A 95 11.94 -32.46 25.26
CA ASN A 95 11.77 -32.92 23.89
C ASN A 95 10.88 -34.17 23.89
N LEU A 96 10.06 -34.32 22.87
CA LEU A 96 9.07 -35.39 22.83
C LEU A 96 9.16 -36.13 21.49
N THR A 97 9.12 -37.46 21.55
CA THR A 97 8.65 -38.30 20.45
C THR A 97 7.60 -39.25 20.99
N VAL A 98 6.45 -39.33 20.33
CA VAL A 98 5.39 -40.31 20.63
C VAL A 98 5.19 -41.16 19.39
N SER A 99 5.10 -42.48 19.55
CA SER A 99 4.83 -43.43 18.48
C SER A 99 3.78 -44.43 18.92
N LEU A 100 2.83 -44.76 18.05
CA LEU A 100 1.79 -45.75 18.33
C LEU A 100 1.09 -46.21 17.06
N TRP A 101 0.50 -47.39 17.13
CA TRP A 101 -0.48 -47.89 16.18
C TRP A 101 -1.90 -47.64 16.68
N VAL A 102 -2.78 -47.27 15.75
CA VAL A 102 -4.16 -46.89 16.01
C VAL A 102 -5.10 -47.68 15.10
N TYR A 103 -6.12 -48.30 15.68
CA TYR A 103 -7.15 -49.05 14.95
C TYR A 103 -8.55 -48.53 15.30
N PRO A 104 -9.14 -47.63 14.51
CA PRO A 104 -10.52 -47.21 14.73
C PRO A 104 -11.47 -48.36 14.41
N SER A 105 -12.30 -48.79 15.37
CA SER A 105 -13.32 -49.83 15.14
C SER A 105 -14.54 -49.33 14.35
N ALA A 106 -14.72 -48.00 14.31
CA ALA A 106 -15.70 -47.25 13.54
C ALA A 106 -15.08 -45.88 13.19
N GLU A 107 -15.82 -45.03 12.47
CA GLU A 107 -15.39 -43.65 12.24
C GLU A 107 -15.14 -42.92 13.57
N LEU A 108 -14.01 -42.24 13.64
CA LEU A 108 -13.66 -41.39 14.78
C LEU A 108 -14.60 -40.17 14.78
N THR A 109 -15.10 -39.79 15.97
CA THR A 109 -16.07 -38.71 16.20
C THR A 109 -15.51 -37.57 17.05
N GLY A 110 -14.20 -37.55 17.28
CA GLY A 110 -13.51 -36.50 18.02
C GLY A 110 -12.82 -37.02 19.28
N GLU A 111 -12.25 -38.22 19.22
CA GLU A 111 -11.64 -38.91 20.34
C GLU A 111 -10.31 -38.25 20.76
N HIS A 112 -10.01 -38.30 22.05
CA HIS A 112 -8.70 -37.94 22.57
C HIS A 112 -7.82 -39.18 22.69
N MET A 113 -6.60 -39.12 22.15
CA MET A 113 -5.70 -40.27 22.13
C MET A 113 -4.85 -40.32 23.39
N ILE A 114 -4.24 -39.19 23.75
CA ILE A 114 -3.58 -39.01 25.04
C ILE A 114 -3.82 -37.59 25.55
N THR A 115 -4.19 -37.47 26.83
CA THR A 115 -4.56 -36.20 27.45
C THR A 115 -3.89 -36.03 28.80
N TRP A 116 -3.36 -34.83 29.03
CA TRP A 116 -2.96 -34.37 30.34
C TRP A 116 -4.10 -33.60 30.99
N PHE A 117 -4.59 -34.09 32.12
CA PHE A 117 -5.63 -33.40 32.86
C PHE A 117 -5.05 -32.18 33.58
N LYS A 118 -5.47 -31.00 33.12
CA LYS A 118 -5.15 -29.72 33.76
C LYS A 118 -6.29 -29.39 34.75
N PRO A 119 -6.04 -29.33 36.07
CA PRO A 119 -7.06 -28.93 37.04
C PRO A 119 -7.66 -27.57 36.66
N SER A 120 -8.97 -27.41 36.86
CA SER A 120 -9.72 -26.17 36.60
C SER A 120 -10.05 -25.83 35.14
N GLY A 121 -9.90 -26.76 34.19
CA GLY A 121 -10.36 -26.57 32.81
C GLY A 121 -9.53 -25.59 31.98
N ASN A 122 -8.35 -25.19 32.47
CA ASN A 122 -7.45 -24.31 31.75
C ASN A 122 -6.68 -25.09 30.67
N TYR A 123 -7.24 -25.17 29.46
CA TYR A 123 -6.61 -25.81 28.30
C TYR A 123 -5.27 -25.16 27.91
N ARG A 124 -5.03 -23.92 28.36
CA ARG A 124 -3.78 -23.16 28.18
C ARG A 124 -2.75 -23.38 29.30
N GLY A 125 -2.93 -24.35 30.20
CA GLY A 125 -1.93 -24.66 31.25
C GLY A 125 -0.73 -25.48 30.75
N ASN A 126 0.23 -25.80 31.62
CA ASN A 126 1.39 -26.66 31.28
C ASN A 126 0.99 -28.07 30.85
N GLY A 127 1.74 -28.66 29.90
CA GLY A 127 1.59 -30.04 29.43
C GLY A 127 1.29 -30.14 27.94
N TRP A 128 1.01 -31.36 27.48
CA TRP A 128 0.69 -31.64 26.09
C TRP A 128 -0.50 -32.58 25.96
N TYR A 129 -1.11 -32.65 24.77
CA TYR A 129 -2.10 -33.67 24.43
C TYR A 129 -2.06 -33.95 22.93
N LEU A 130 -2.48 -35.16 22.56
CA LEU A 130 -2.68 -35.57 21.18
C LEU A 130 -4.16 -35.92 20.97
N SER A 131 -4.78 -35.31 19.96
CA SER A 131 -6.22 -35.41 19.75
C SER A 131 -6.60 -35.44 18.27
N CYS A 132 -7.79 -35.97 17.97
CA CYS A 132 -8.38 -36.00 16.63
C CYS A 132 -9.77 -35.35 16.59
N LEU A 133 -9.95 -34.24 17.32
CA LEU A 133 -11.27 -33.63 17.62
C LEU A 133 -12.07 -33.12 16.40
N ASP A 134 -11.39 -32.77 15.31
CA ASP A 134 -11.98 -32.03 14.19
C ASP A 134 -11.89 -32.84 12.88
N ASP A 135 -12.96 -32.83 12.09
CA ASP A 135 -13.10 -33.61 10.86
C ASP A 135 -12.09 -33.22 9.77
N ASN A 136 -11.65 -31.97 9.78
CA ASN A 136 -10.66 -31.39 8.86
C ASN A 136 -9.26 -31.32 9.47
N THR A 137 -9.11 -31.69 10.75
CA THR A 137 -7.84 -31.72 11.48
C THR A 137 -7.63 -33.10 12.09
N PRO A 138 -7.23 -34.11 11.30
CA PRO A 138 -7.12 -35.51 11.71
C PRO A 138 -6.29 -35.74 12.96
N LEU A 139 -5.21 -34.96 13.12
CA LEU A 139 -4.30 -35.13 14.24
C LEU A 139 -3.72 -33.77 14.64
N LYS A 140 -3.79 -33.48 15.94
CA LYS A 140 -3.30 -32.24 16.54
C LYS A 140 -2.51 -32.53 17.81
N LEU A 141 -1.29 -31.99 17.86
CA LEU A 141 -0.48 -31.87 19.08
C LEU A 141 -0.66 -30.47 19.65
N SER A 142 -0.97 -30.38 20.94
CA SER A 142 -0.95 -29.13 21.68
C SER A 142 0.13 -29.15 22.76
N THR A 143 0.92 -28.08 22.91
CA THR A 143 2.01 -27.99 23.90
C THR A 143 2.07 -26.62 24.61
N GLY A 144 2.25 -26.60 25.93
CA GLY A 144 2.70 -25.41 26.70
C GLY A 144 1.62 -24.46 27.26
N THR A 145 2.07 -23.35 27.87
CA THR A 145 1.25 -22.32 28.58
C THR A 145 0.53 -21.31 27.67
N ALA A 146 1.02 -21.15 26.45
CA ALA A 146 0.36 -20.47 25.35
C ALA A 146 0.33 -21.50 24.22
N PRO A 147 -0.71 -22.34 24.18
CA PRO A 147 -0.62 -23.64 23.52
C PRO A 147 -0.24 -23.45 22.06
N GLN A 148 0.95 -23.92 21.71
CA GLN A 148 1.27 -24.18 20.32
C GLN A 148 0.38 -25.35 19.90
N GLU A 149 -0.41 -25.16 18.86
CA GLU A 149 -1.15 -26.26 18.23
C GLU A 149 -0.55 -26.52 16.86
N ALA A 150 0.08 -27.68 16.74
CA ALA A 150 0.64 -28.20 15.50
C ALA A 150 -0.27 -29.31 14.99
N TYR A 151 -0.70 -29.23 13.74
CA TYR A 151 -1.73 -30.12 13.22
C TYR A 151 -1.55 -30.46 11.74
N VAL A 152 -2.16 -31.58 11.34
CA VAL A 152 -2.31 -31.95 9.92
C VAL A 152 -3.68 -31.52 9.44
N SER A 153 -3.76 -30.85 8.29
CA SER A 153 -5.03 -30.53 7.63
C SER A 153 -5.43 -31.68 6.69
N GLY A 154 -6.69 -32.09 6.71
CA GLY A 154 -7.22 -33.14 5.84
C GLY A 154 -8.44 -33.85 6.43
N ASN A 155 -8.99 -34.83 5.72
CA ASN A 155 -10.16 -35.57 6.21
C ASN A 155 -9.75 -36.62 7.27
N ARG A 156 -10.36 -36.57 8.46
CA ARG A 156 -10.07 -37.51 9.57
C ARG A 156 -10.25 -38.97 9.20
N ASN A 157 -11.33 -39.32 8.51
CA ASN A 157 -11.61 -40.72 8.13
C ASN A 157 -10.63 -41.22 7.07
N ALA A 158 -10.12 -40.35 6.20
CA ALA A 158 -9.07 -40.69 5.26
C ALA A 158 -7.72 -40.91 5.96
N PHE A 159 -7.45 -40.16 7.03
CA PHE A 159 -6.23 -40.27 7.83
C PHE A 159 -6.23 -41.50 8.74
N PHE A 160 -7.36 -41.75 9.42
CA PHE A 160 -7.62 -42.90 10.29
C PHE A 160 -8.80 -43.72 9.73
N PRO A 161 -8.58 -44.53 8.69
CA PRO A 161 -9.63 -45.36 8.11
C PRO A 161 -10.12 -46.41 9.11
N ALA A 162 -11.43 -46.48 9.30
CA ALA A 162 -12.06 -47.49 10.14
C ALA A 162 -11.70 -48.91 9.66
N GLY A 163 -11.39 -49.79 10.61
CA GLY A 163 -11.02 -51.17 10.34
C GLY A 163 -9.59 -51.36 9.82
N LYS A 164 -8.70 -50.36 9.95
CA LYS A 164 -7.30 -50.45 9.52
C LYS A 164 -6.34 -49.90 10.56
N TRP A 165 -5.21 -50.58 10.72
CA TRP A 165 -4.08 -50.09 11.51
C TRP A 165 -3.43 -48.89 10.82
N THR A 166 -3.24 -47.81 11.57
CA THR A 166 -2.50 -46.63 11.15
C THR A 166 -1.43 -46.34 12.19
N HIS A 167 -0.17 -46.33 11.77
CA HIS A 167 0.92 -45.88 12.63
C HIS A 167 1.01 -44.37 12.61
N ILE A 168 1.15 -43.76 13.77
CA ILE A 168 1.45 -42.34 13.90
C ILE A 168 2.69 -42.15 14.75
N ALA A 169 3.51 -41.18 14.35
CA ALA A 169 4.57 -40.66 15.20
C ALA A 169 4.55 -39.13 15.20
N VAL A 170 4.82 -38.53 16.35
CA VAL A 170 4.84 -37.08 16.53
C VAL A 170 6.08 -36.68 17.30
N THR A 171 6.85 -35.74 16.79
CA THR A 171 8.03 -35.19 17.46
C THR A 171 7.81 -33.72 17.84
N TYR A 172 8.46 -33.27 18.91
CA TYR A 172 8.50 -31.86 19.31
C TYR A 172 9.90 -31.50 19.82
N ASP A 173 10.50 -30.49 19.19
CA ASP A 173 11.76 -29.89 19.61
C ASP A 173 11.50 -28.65 20.48
N SER A 174 11.89 -28.74 21.76
CA SER A 174 11.70 -27.63 22.71
C SER A 174 12.53 -26.38 22.39
N ALA A 175 13.68 -26.54 21.74
CA ALA A 175 14.60 -25.45 21.45
C ALA A 175 14.12 -24.59 20.28
N THR A 176 13.48 -25.21 19.28
CA THR A 176 13.00 -24.50 18.07
C THR A 176 11.48 -24.33 18.02
N GLY A 177 10.74 -25.11 18.82
CA GLY A 177 9.28 -25.23 18.72
C GLY A 177 8.83 -26.03 17.50
N ASP A 178 9.72 -26.73 16.80
CA ASP A 178 9.37 -27.53 15.63
C ASP A 178 8.58 -28.78 16.03
N VAL A 179 7.63 -29.16 15.17
CA VAL A 179 6.83 -30.38 15.30
C VAL A 179 6.84 -31.09 13.95
N ALA A 180 7.13 -32.39 13.96
CA ALA A 180 6.90 -33.25 12.82
C ALA A 180 5.83 -34.28 13.16
N ILE A 181 4.93 -34.53 12.22
CA ILE A 181 3.87 -35.55 12.33
C ILE A 181 4.09 -36.54 11.19
N TYR A 182 4.09 -37.83 11.50
CA TYR A 182 4.28 -38.91 10.55
C TYR A 182 3.06 -39.82 10.56
N ARG A 183 2.66 -40.27 9.38
CA ARG A 183 1.64 -41.31 9.17
C ARG A 183 2.27 -42.46 8.42
N ASN A 184 2.23 -43.67 8.99
CA ASN A 184 2.82 -44.86 8.40
C ASN A 184 4.30 -44.67 7.98
N GLY A 185 5.08 -43.98 8.82
CA GLY A 185 6.49 -43.67 8.57
C GLY A 185 6.77 -42.50 7.62
N VAL A 186 5.73 -41.86 7.05
CA VAL A 186 5.86 -40.75 6.10
C VAL A 186 5.51 -39.42 6.75
N ALA A 187 6.40 -38.43 6.64
CA ALA A 187 6.16 -37.08 7.16
C ALA A 187 4.93 -36.43 6.51
N GLN A 188 4.15 -35.72 7.31
CA GLN A 188 2.96 -34.98 6.90
C GLN A 188 3.25 -33.48 6.90
N THR A 189 2.51 -32.71 6.10
CA THR A 189 2.54 -31.24 6.19
C THR A 189 1.92 -30.80 7.51
N VAL A 190 2.69 -30.05 8.31
CA VAL A 190 2.26 -29.55 9.61
C VAL A 190 1.94 -28.06 9.52
N TYR A 191 0.77 -27.69 10.01
CA TYR A 191 0.30 -26.32 10.16
C TYR A 191 0.31 -25.92 11.63
N TYR A 192 0.46 -24.62 11.89
CA TYR A 192 0.48 -24.06 13.24
C TYR A 192 -0.61 -23.01 13.38
N THR A 193 -1.36 -23.03 14.49
CA THR A 193 -2.16 -21.86 14.90
C THR A 193 -1.27 -20.77 15.49
N THR A 194 -0.28 -21.21 16.27
CA THR A 194 0.80 -20.41 16.85
C THR A 194 2.02 -21.30 17.02
N LYS A 195 3.21 -20.81 16.64
CA LYS A 195 4.49 -21.52 16.83
C LYS A 195 5.31 -20.84 17.92
N VAL A 196 5.72 -21.59 18.93
CA VAL A 196 6.37 -21.07 20.13
C VAL A 196 7.48 -22.03 20.61
N ALA A 197 8.72 -21.52 20.65
CA ALA A 197 9.88 -22.24 21.18
C ALA A 197 10.00 -22.07 22.71
N ASN A 198 9.09 -22.69 23.47
CA ASN A 198 9.03 -22.55 24.94
C ASN A 198 9.17 -23.87 25.72
N GLY A 199 9.48 -24.97 25.05
CA GLY A 199 9.57 -26.31 25.63
C GLY A 199 8.27 -26.86 26.25
N ILE A 200 8.18 -28.19 26.35
CA ILE A 200 7.24 -28.84 27.26
C ILE A 200 7.89 -28.80 28.64
N ILE A 201 7.61 -27.77 29.45
CA ILE A 201 8.37 -27.56 30.71
C ILE A 201 7.81 -28.37 31.89
N ALA A 202 8.65 -29.32 32.32
CA ALA A 202 9.06 -29.75 33.67
C ALA A 202 8.09 -29.70 34.88
N ASN A 203 8.07 -30.83 35.60
CA ASN A 203 7.47 -31.12 36.92
C ASN A 203 6.05 -30.56 37.16
N ASN A 204 5.06 -31.19 36.51
CA ASN A 204 3.66 -31.08 36.94
C ASN A 204 3.15 -32.39 37.58
N THR A 205 2.33 -32.25 38.62
CA THR A 205 1.69 -33.37 39.34
C THR A 205 0.34 -33.75 38.73
N ASP A 206 0.05 -33.26 37.53
CA ASP A 206 -1.19 -33.53 36.79
C ASP A 206 -1.28 -35.01 36.40
N ARG A 207 -2.50 -35.54 36.30
CA ARG A 207 -2.73 -36.94 35.87
C ARG A 207 -2.74 -37.05 34.34
N LYS A 208 -2.24 -38.18 33.85
CA LYS A 208 -2.07 -38.47 32.43
C LYS A 208 -2.95 -39.65 32.03
N TYR A 209 -3.71 -39.50 30.95
CA TYR A 209 -4.65 -40.52 30.51
C TYR A 209 -4.44 -40.88 29.04
N ILE A 210 -4.52 -42.17 28.72
CA ILE A 210 -4.65 -42.67 27.35
C ILE A 210 -6.13 -42.98 27.11
N GLY A 211 -6.69 -42.45 26.03
CA GLY A 211 -8.06 -42.73 25.61
C GLY A 211 -9.17 -42.07 26.42
N PHE A 212 -8.83 -41.10 27.27
CA PHE A 212 -9.79 -40.32 28.07
C PHE A 212 -9.29 -38.89 28.23
N ASN A 213 -10.21 -37.93 28.20
CA ASN A 213 -9.89 -36.53 28.38
C ASN A 213 -9.55 -36.24 29.86
N SER A 214 -10.55 -36.24 30.73
CA SER A 214 -10.38 -36.06 32.17
C SER A 214 -11.68 -36.20 32.97
N PRO A 215 -11.61 -36.43 34.30
CA PRO A 215 -12.80 -36.45 35.17
C PRO A 215 -13.62 -35.15 35.17
N GLY A 216 -13.00 -34.00 34.84
CA GLY A 216 -13.66 -32.69 34.83
C GLY A 216 -14.40 -32.33 33.53
N TYR A 217 -14.22 -33.11 32.47
CA TYR A 217 -14.79 -32.88 31.12
C TYR A 217 -15.62 -34.09 30.65
N GLY A 218 -16.11 -34.89 31.60
CA GLY A 218 -16.38 -36.33 31.54
C GLY A 218 -17.34 -36.91 30.49
N PHE A 219 -17.11 -36.69 29.20
CA PHE A 219 -17.89 -37.32 28.12
C PHE A 219 -17.10 -37.79 26.89
N ALA A 220 -15.77 -37.65 26.84
CA ALA A 220 -14.96 -38.06 25.68
C ALA A 220 -14.04 -39.27 25.99
N HIS A 221 -14.49 -40.46 25.60
CA HIS A 221 -13.74 -41.72 25.68
C HIS A 221 -13.37 -42.21 24.28
N ALA A 222 -12.15 -42.71 24.11
CA ALA A 222 -11.69 -43.19 22.82
C ALA A 222 -12.30 -44.54 22.46
N LYS A 223 -12.73 -44.71 21.21
CA LYS A 223 -13.29 -45.94 20.65
C LYS A 223 -12.38 -46.55 19.59
N LEU A 224 -11.19 -46.96 20.01
CA LEU A 224 -10.12 -47.41 19.11
C LEU A 224 -9.23 -48.46 19.78
N GLY A 225 -8.54 -49.25 18.96
CA GLY A 225 -7.44 -50.10 19.35
C GLY A 225 -6.11 -49.35 19.37
N LEU A 226 -5.24 -49.70 20.31
CA LEU A 226 -3.89 -49.17 20.47
C LEU A 226 -2.89 -50.31 20.56
N ASP A 227 -1.79 -50.18 19.83
CA ASP A 227 -0.69 -51.14 19.80
C ASP A 227 0.67 -50.41 19.81
N GLU A 228 1.70 -51.03 20.37
CA GLU A 228 3.09 -50.53 20.48
C GLU A 228 3.20 -49.03 20.87
N PHE A 229 2.57 -48.62 21.97
CA PHE A 229 2.56 -47.21 22.40
C PHE A 229 3.86 -46.83 23.11
N LYS A 230 4.62 -45.90 22.53
CA LYS A 230 5.95 -45.48 23.00
C LYS A 230 6.07 -43.97 23.17
N ILE A 231 6.79 -43.56 24.20
CA ILE A 231 7.22 -42.17 24.42
C ILE A 231 8.73 -42.16 24.56
N TYR A 232 9.39 -41.20 23.92
CA TYR A 232 10.81 -40.91 24.07
C TYR A 232 11.03 -39.45 24.49
N SER A 233 12.12 -39.22 25.22
CA SER A 233 12.52 -37.91 25.75
C SER A 233 13.44 -37.10 24.82
N THR A 234 13.47 -37.47 23.54
CA THR A 234 14.29 -36.84 22.50
C THR A 234 13.48 -36.67 21.20
N VAL A 235 14.02 -35.92 20.25
CA VAL A 235 13.42 -35.70 18.92
C VAL A 235 13.96 -36.77 17.98
N ALA A 236 13.11 -37.72 17.57
CA ALA A 236 13.51 -38.74 16.61
C ALA A 236 13.66 -38.14 15.20
N THR A 237 14.68 -38.60 14.47
CA THR A 237 14.82 -38.29 13.04
C THR A 237 13.82 -39.08 12.21
N GLU A 238 13.56 -38.65 10.97
CA GLU A 238 12.71 -39.40 10.04
C GLU A 238 13.18 -40.85 9.85
N ASP A 239 14.49 -41.09 9.70
CA ASP A 239 15.05 -42.44 9.58
C ASP A 239 14.78 -43.32 10.80
N GLN A 240 14.77 -42.74 12.00
CA GLN A 240 14.42 -43.44 13.24
C GLN A 240 12.91 -43.70 13.34
N ILE A 241 12.05 -42.79 12.87
CA ILE A 241 10.61 -43.03 12.79
C ILE A 241 10.28 -44.15 11.79
N GLN A 242 10.95 -44.16 10.63
CA GLN A 242 10.81 -45.24 9.65
C GLN A 242 11.34 -46.58 10.19
N GLU A 243 12.38 -46.56 11.04
CA GLU A 243 12.85 -47.75 11.77
C GLU A 243 11.75 -48.33 12.65
N ILE A 244 11.17 -47.49 13.52
CA ILE A 244 10.11 -47.88 14.45
C ILE A 244 8.98 -48.51 13.64
N TYR A 245 8.46 -47.78 12.64
CA TYR A 245 7.37 -48.23 11.80
C TYR A 245 7.64 -49.59 11.14
N THR A 246 8.80 -49.78 10.52
CA THR A 246 9.12 -51.02 9.80
C THR A 246 9.44 -52.19 10.73
N SER A 247 10.09 -51.95 11.88
CA SER A 247 10.39 -52.97 12.90
C SER A 247 9.14 -53.50 13.63
N GLU A 248 8.04 -52.76 13.53
CA GLU A 248 6.72 -53.08 14.07
C GLU A 248 5.77 -53.68 13.02
N GLY A 249 6.31 -54.08 11.85
CA GLY A 249 5.52 -54.72 10.80
C GLY A 249 4.88 -53.77 9.80
N GLY A 250 5.25 -52.48 9.83
CA GLY A 250 4.91 -51.51 8.78
C GLY A 250 5.64 -51.80 7.48
N ILE A 251 4.97 -51.56 6.35
CA ILE A 251 5.55 -51.68 5.01
C ILE A 251 5.75 -50.28 4.47
N LEU A 252 7.01 -49.89 4.26
CA LEU A 252 7.36 -48.59 3.70
C LEU A 252 7.54 -48.75 2.19
N PRO A 253 6.58 -48.29 1.37
CA PRO A 253 6.69 -48.42 -0.08
C PRO A 253 7.83 -47.56 -0.60
N VAL A 254 8.40 -47.96 -1.73
CA VAL A 254 9.25 -47.06 -2.51
C VAL A 254 8.44 -45.83 -2.93
N THR A 255 9.06 -44.66 -2.89
CA THR A 255 8.49 -43.39 -3.36
C THR A 255 9.30 -42.75 -4.49
N GLY A 256 10.49 -43.27 -4.79
CA GLY A 256 11.29 -42.82 -5.91
C GLY A 256 12.60 -43.58 -6.09
N VAL A 257 13.28 -43.28 -7.19
CA VAL A 257 14.66 -43.71 -7.46
C VAL A 257 15.40 -42.57 -8.13
N SER A 258 16.70 -42.42 -7.84
CA SER A 258 17.60 -41.48 -8.50
C SER A 258 18.88 -42.18 -8.95
N LEU A 259 19.61 -41.54 -9.87
CA LEU A 259 20.91 -41.99 -10.33
C LEU A 259 22.00 -40.99 -9.90
N ASP A 260 23.22 -41.49 -9.69
CA ASP A 260 24.41 -40.66 -9.45
C ASP A 260 24.74 -39.75 -10.63
N LYS A 261 24.33 -40.13 -11.85
CA LYS A 261 24.51 -39.39 -13.10
C LYS A 261 23.24 -39.39 -13.92
N ASN A 262 22.87 -38.24 -14.45
CA ASN A 262 21.77 -38.09 -15.41
C ASN A 262 22.27 -37.99 -16.87
N THR A 263 23.57 -37.79 -17.07
CA THR A 263 24.26 -37.82 -18.37
C THR A 263 25.64 -38.46 -18.21
N ALA A 264 26.12 -39.13 -19.25
CA ALA A 264 27.48 -39.65 -19.31
C ALA A 264 27.99 -39.65 -20.76
N SER A 265 29.29 -39.39 -20.94
CA SER A 265 29.97 -39.54 -22.22
C SER A 265 31.08 -40.57 -22.08
N ILE A 266 31.11 -41.55 -22.98
CA ILE A 266 32.11 -42.62 -23.01
C ILE A 266 32.55 -42.88 -24.45
N ASP A 267 33.78 -43.35 -24.65
CA ASP A 267 34.23 -43.79 -25.97
C ASP A 267 33.73 -45.21 -26.30
N ILE A 268 33.81 -45.61 -27.58
CA ILE A 268 33.45 -46.97 -28.00
C ILE A 268 34.37 -47.97 -27.30
N GLY A 269 33.78 -48.95 -26.62
CA GLY A 269 34.48 -49.98 -25.84
C GLY A 269 34.74 -49.61 -24.38
N GLU A 270 34.45 -48.37 -23.95
CA GLU A 270 34.55 -47.97 -22.55
C GLU A 270 33.30 -48.35 -21.74
N GLU A 271 33.49 -48.39 -20.41
CA GLU A 271 32.46 -48.78 -19.45
C GLU A 271 32.28 -47.72 -18.36
N ILE A 272 31.04 -47.50 -17.92
CA ILE A 272 30.72 -46.62 -16.79
C ILE A 272 29.74 -47.29 -15.83
N GLN A 273 29.93 -47.12 -14.53
CA GLN A 273 28.98 -47.54 -13.52
C GLN A 273 27.96 -46.43 -13.25
N LEU A 274 26.67 -46.77 -13.30
CA LEU A 274 25.57 -45.98 -12.76
C LEU A 274 25.12 -46.58 -11.42
N ILE A 275 24.84 -45.73 -10.44
CA ILE A 275 24.44 -46.12 -9.09
C ILE A 275 23.02 -45.62 -8.85
N ALA A 276 22.08 -46.54 -8.61
CA ALA A 276 20.71 -46.21 -8.27
C ALA A 276 20.50 -46.09 -6.76
N THR A 277 19.86 -45.00 -6.33
CA THR A 277 19.46 -44.78 -4.93
C THR A 277 17.95 -44.82 -4.85
N VAL A 278 17.41 -45.79 -4.07
CA VAL A 278 15.96 -45.94 -3.85
C VAL A 278 15.55 -45.11 -2.64
N THR A 279 14.47 -44.35 -2.80
CA THR A 279 13.88 -43.50 -1.75
C THR A 279 12.55 -44.08 -1.30
N PRO A 280 12.24 -44.09 0.01
CA PRO A 280 13.13 -43.75 1.12
C PRO A 280 14.23 -44.79 1.32
N THR A 281 15.33 -44.39 1.98
CA THR A 281 16.48 -45.27 2.26
C THR A 281 16.09 -46.52 3.04
N ARG A 282 14.94 -46.57 3.71
CA ARG A 282 14.43 -47.75 4.43
C ARG A 282 13.23 -48.43 3.76
N ALA A 283 12.99 -48.15 2.47
CA ALA A 283 11.92 -48.81 1.71
C ALA A 283 12.02 -50.34 1.83
N SER A 284 10.87 -51.00 1.99
CA SER A 284 10.80 -52.43 2.29
C SER A 284 11.26 -53.30 1.11
N ASN A 285 11.16 -52.82 -0.13
CA ASN A 285 11.67 -53.49 -1.32
C ASN A 285 12.47 -52.53 -2.21
N LYS A 286 13.80 -52.62 -2.17
CA LYS A 286 14.72 -51.76 -2.95
C LYS A 286 15.21 -52.39 -4.25
N ALA A 287 14.62 -53.50 -4.69
CA ALA A 287 15.07 -54.15 -5.91
C ALA A 287 14.83 -53.23 -7.11
N VAL A 288 15.78 -53.23 -8.05
CA VAL A 288 15.71 -52.44 -9.29
C VAL A 288 16.03 -53.31 -10.51
N THR A 289 15.56 -52.86 -11.67
CA THR A 289 15.86 -53.43 -12.99
C THR A 289 16.42 -52.34 -13.89
N TRP A 290 17.26 -52.72 -14.85
CA TRP A 290 17.93 -51.78 -15.76
C TRP A 290 17.60 -52.10 -17.21
N THR A 291 17.43 -51.08 -18.02
CA THR A 291 17.17 -51.20 -19.47
C THR A 291 17.94 -50.15 -20.25
N SER A 292 18.31 -50.47 -21.48
CA SER A 292 18.80 -49.51 -22.46
C SER A 292 17.75 -49.31 -23.55
N SER A 293 17.54 -48.07 -23.95
CA SER A 293 16.70 -47.73 -25.10
C SER A 293 17.27 -48.20 -26.45
N ASP A 294 18.59 -48.37 -26.58
CA ASP A 294 19.24 -48.98 -27.74
C ASP A 294 20.49 -49.75 -27.32
N ASN A 295 20.33 -51.07 -27.14
CA ASN A 295 21.41 -51.99 -26.81
C ASN A 295 22.48 -52.11 -27.90
N THR A 296 22.26 -51.57 -29.11
CA THR A 296 23.29 -51.51 -30.15
C THR A 296 24.23 -50.31 -30.00
N ILE A 297 23.84 -49.31 -29.21
CA ILE A 297 24.61 -48.09 -28.91
C ILE A 297 25.28 -48.22 -27.54
N ALA A 298 24.50 -48.48 -26.50
CA ALA A 298 25.02 -48.73 -25.15
C ALA A 298 24.23 -49.85 -24.47
N GLN A 299 24.92 -50.82 -23.89
CA GLN A 299 24.32 -51.95 -23.18
C GLN A 299 24.47 -51.75 -21.68
N VAL A 300 23.45 -52.09 -20.88
CA VAL A 300 23.49 -52.06 -19.41
C VAL A 300 23.26 -53.45 -18.84
N ASP A 301 24.02 -53.82 -17.80
CA ASP A 301 23.83 -55.07 -17.07
C ASP A 301 22.91 -54.94 -15.85
N SER A 302 22.67 -56.05 -15.13
CA SER A 302 21.80 -56.06 -13.95
C SER A 302 22.31 -55.23 -12.77
N THR A 303 23.57 -54.79 -12.79
CA THR A 303 24.19 -53.99 -11.74
C THR A 303 24.24 -52.50 -12.08
N GLY A 304 23.78 -52.09 -13.27
CA GLY A 304 23.88 -50.70 -13.74
C GLY A 304 25.21 -50.37 -14.40
N LYS A 305 26.02 -51.36 -14.77
CA LYS A 305 27.25 -51.15 -15.54
C LYS A 305 26.90 -51.01 -17.03
N VAL A 306 27.31 -49.89 -17.63
CA VAL A 306 27.00 -49.53 -19.01
C VAL A 306 28.25 -49.64 -19.88
N THR A 307 28.17 -50.30 -21.03
CA THR A 307 29.26 -50.43 -22.02
C THR A 307 28.88 -49.73 -23.33
N GLY A 308 29.74 -48.85 -23.84
CA GLY A 308 29.54 -48.17 -25.13
C GLY A 308 29.94 -49.06 -26.30
N LEU A 309 29.05 -49.25 -27.28
CA LEU A 309 29.24 -50.20 -28.40
C LEU A 309 29.32 -49.52 -29.77
N ARG A 310 28.53 -48.46 -29.99
CA ARG A 310 28.46 -47.76 -31.28
C ARG A 310 28.20 -46.29 -31.06
N THR A 311 28.74 -45.44 -31.93
CA THR A 311 28.46 -44.00 -31.90
C THR A 311 26.96 -43.73 -31.92
N GLY A 312 26.50 -42.91 -30.98
CA GLY A 312 25.09 -42.56 -30.83
C GLY A 312 24.73 -42.23 -29.38
N VAL A 313 23.44 -42.12 -29.12
CA VAL A 313 22.92 -41.82 -27.78
C VAL A 313 21.92 -42.91 -27.38
N ALA A 314 22.04 -43.40 -26.15
CA ALA A 314 21.06 -44.32 -25.56
C ALA A 314 20.72 -43.85 -24.14
N ASN A 315 19.43 -43.79 -23.84
CA ASN A 315 18.94 -43.60 -22.48
C ASN A 315 19.00 -44.93 -21.71
N ILE A 316 19.69 -44.94 -20.58
CA ILE A 316 19.76 -46.07 -19.64
C ILE A 316 18.79 -45.80 -18.50
N THR A 317 17.81 -46.66 -18.31
CA THR A 317 16.72 -46.47 -17.33
C THR A 317 16.81 -47.52 -16.24
N VAL A 318 16.84 -47.06 -14.98
CA VAL A 318 16.60 -47.90 -13.81
C VAL A 318 15.11 -47.85 -13.45
N THR A 319 14.53 -48.96 -13.04
CA THR A 319 13.13 -49.06 -12.59
C THR A 319 13.06 -49.86 -11.30
N THR A 320 12.42 -49.31 -10.26
CA THR A 320 12.20 -50.03 -9.00
C THR A 320 11.14 -51.10 -9.20
N VAL A 321 11.36 -52.28 -8.59
CA VAL A 321 10.38 -53.38 -8.63
C VAL A 321 9.12 -53.01 -7.84
N ASP A 322 9.29 -52.30 -6.72
CA ASP A 322 8.19 -51.73 -5.95
C ASP A 322 7.83 -50.34 -6.48
N GLY A 323 6.57 -50.13 -6.80
CA GLY A 323 6.02 -48.86 -7.31
C GLY A 323 6.39 -48.46 -8.74
N ASN A 324 7.27 -49.19 -9.45
CA ASN A 324 7.70 -48.90 -10.84
C ASN A 324 8.26 -47.47 -11.05
N PHE A 325 8.94 -46.91 -10.06
CA PHE A 325 9.59 -45.61 -10.19
C PHE A 325 10.81 -45.73 -11.09
N THR A 326 11.04 -44.73 -11.94
CA THR A 326 12.13 -44.75 -12.92
C THR A 326 13.05 -43.55 -12.78
N ALA A 327 14.34 -43.77 -13.01
CA ALA A 327 15.31 -42.72 -13.26
C ALA A 327 16.14 -43.10 -14.48
N SER A 328 16.68 -42.12 -15.20
CA SER A 328 17.43 -42.41 -16.41
C SER A 328 18.67 -41.55 -16.57
N CYS A 329 19.67 -42.12 -17.24
CA CYS A 329 20.92 -41.49 -17.62
C CYS A 329 21.04 -41.51 -19.14
N LEU A 330 21.21 -40.34 -19.74
CA LEU A 330 21.49 -40.23 -21.17
C LEU A 330 22.97 -40.51 -21.43
N VAL A 331 23.28 -41.62 -22.08
CA VAL A 331 24.64 -42.04 -22.38
C VAL A 331 24.96 -41.73 -23.84
N THR A 332 25.95 -40.86 -24.04
CA THR A 332 26.53 -40.53 -25.35
C THR A 332 27.78 -41.39 -25.57
N VAL A 333 27.79 -42.15 -26.66
CA VAL A 333 28.92 -43.00 -27.04
C VAL A 333 29.61 -42.37 -28.25
N GLY A 334 30.91 -42.06 -28.13
CA GLY A 334 31.71 -41.42 -29.17
C GLY A 334 31.23 -40.01 -29.57
N ASN A 335 31.67 -39.54 -30.75
CA ASN A 335 31.32 -38.20 -31.25
C ASN A 335 29.94 -38.17 -31.94
N VAL A 336 28.95 -37.56 -31.29
CA VAL A 336 27.60 -37.34 -31.82
C VAL A 336 27.47 -35.89 -32.29
N PRO A 337 27.44 -35.62 -33.60
CA PRO A 337 27.36 -34.26 -34.12
C PRO A 337 25.99 -33.63 -33.86
N VAL A 338 25.96 -32.31 -33.75
CA VAL A 338 24.71 -31.55 -33.73
C VAL A 338 24.01 -31.66 -35.09
N THR A 339 22.68 -31.77 -35.08
CA THR A 339 21.81 -31.79 -36.27
C THR A 339 20.74 -30.69 -36.24
N GLY A 340 20.63 -29.93 -35.16
CA GLY A 340 19.66 -28.83 -35.05
C GLY A 340 19.65 -28.15 -33.67
N VAL A 341 18.88 -27.07 -33.56
CA VAL A 341 18.56 -26.40 -32.29
C VAL A 341 17.12 -25.88 -32.34
N THR A 342 16.44 -25.88 -31.20
CA THR A 342 15.10 -25.30 -31.05
C THR A 342 15.06 -24.34 -29.87
N LEU A 343 14.14 -23.38 -29.91
CA LEU A 343 13.80 -22.53 -28.77
C LEU A 343 12.47 -22.96 -28.15
N ASP A 344 12.29 -22.67 -26.87
CA ASP A 344 11.03 -22.88 -26.14
C ASP A 344 9.90 -21.93 -26.57
N LYS A 345 10.25 -20.81 -27.21
CA LYS A 345 9.33 -19.78 -27.71
C LYS A 345 9.74 -19.29 -29.10
N SER A 346 8.77 -19.12 -29.99
CA SER A 346 8.94 -18.53 -31.34
C SER A 346 8.71 -17.02 -31.37
N ASP A 347 7.98 -16.50 -30.40
CA ASP A 347 7.64 -15.10 -30.25
C ASP A 347 7.32 -14.78 -28.79
N ILE A 348 7.64 -13.56 -28.35
CA ILE A 348 7.32 -13.01 -27.04
C ILE A 348 6.99 -11.52 -27.15
N SER A 349 6.08 -11.05 -26.29
CA SER A 349 5.85 -9.62 -26.06
C SER A 349 6.33 -9.27 -24.66
N ILE A 350 7.20 -8.26 -24.55
CA ILE A 350 7.76 -7.78 -23.28
C ILE A 350 7.66 -6.25 -23.21
N SER A 351 7.60 -5.68 -22.02
CA SER A 351 7.70 -4.22 -21.87
C SER A 351 9.16 -3.76 -21.86
N THR A 352 9.41 -2.49 -22.16
CA THR A 352 10.72 -1.86 -21.90
C THR A 352 11.19 -2.15 -20.46
N GLY A 353 12.45 -2.56 -20.28
CA GLY A 353 13.05 -2.95 -19.01
C GLY A 353 12.74 -4.37 -18.53
N GLN A 354 11.76 -5.07 -19.13
CA GLN A 354 11.42 -6.44 -18.74
C GLN A 354 12.49 -7.43 -19.23
N ILE A 355 12.81 -8.40 -18.37
CA ILE A 355 13.76 -9.49 -18.65
C ILE A 355 12.99 -10.81 -18.78
N ILE A 356 13.25 -11.57 -19.84
CA ILE A 356 12.73 -12.92 -20.06
C ILE A 356 13.86 -13.89 -20.39
N GLN A 357 13.77 -15.13 -19.90
CA GLN A 357 14.66 -16.22 -20.28
C GLN A 357 14.13 -16.98 -21.50
N LEU A 358 14.94 -17.11 -22.55
CA LEU A 358 14.76 -18.09 -23.62
C LEU A 358 15.61 -19.34 -23.34
N LYS A 359 15.09 -20.52 -23.70
CA LYS A 359 15.77 -21.80 -23.50
C LYS A 359 16.03 -22.47 -24.85
N ALA A 360 17.30 -22.63 -25.20
CA ALA A 360 17.73 -23.40 -26.36
C ALA A 360 17.86 -24.89 -26.03
N SER A 361 17.44 -25.76 -26.97
CA SER A 361 17.61 -27.20 -26.90
C SER A 361 18.33 -27.70 -28.15
N VAL A 362 19.52 -28.27 -27.99
CA VAL A 362 20.35 -28.81 -29.08
C VAL A 362 19.88 -30.23 -29.45
N ILE A 363 19.84 -30.52 -30.75
CA ILE A 363 19.35 -31.78 -31.32
C ILE A 363 20.52 -32.49 -32.00
N PRO A 364 20.71 -33.81 -31.82
CA PRO A 364 20.00 -34.64 -30.86
C PRO A 364 20.40 -34.31 -29.42
N LEU A 365 19.53 -34.64 -28.47
CA LEU A 365 19.87 -34.59 -27.06
C LEU A 365 21.08 -35.51 -26.81
N GLY A 366 22.15 -34.99 -26.21
CA GLY A 366 23.41 -35.74 -26.03
C GLY A 366 24.45 -35.55 -27.12
N ALA A 367 24.27 -34.57 -28.02
CA ALA A 367 25.34 -34.13 -28.93
C ALA A 367 26.61 -33.74 -28.15
N THR A 368 27.79 -34.11 -28.68
CA THR A 368 29.07 -34.01 -27.97
C THR A 368 29.51 -32.56 -27.74
N ASN A 369 29.17 -31.63 -28.64
CA ASN A 369 29.37 -30.19 -28.47
C ASN A 369 28.04 -29.44 -28.54
N SER A 370 27.42 -29.21 -27.39
CA SER A 370 26.14 -28.51 -27.26
C SER A 370 26.27 -27.00 -27.00
N ALA A 371 27.46 -26.42 -27.20
CA ALA A 371 27.65 -24.99 -26.99
C ALA A 371 26.82 -24.17 -28.00
N VAL A 372 26.26 -23.07 -27.53
CA VAL A 372 25.46 -22.14 -28.36
C VAL A 372 25.92 -20.71 -28.15
N THR A 373 25.66 -19.86 -29.13
CA THR A 373 25.83 -18.41 -29.07
C THR A 373 24.49 -17.72 -29.34
N TRP A 374 24.30 -16.54 -28.76
CA TRP A 374 23.08 -15.75 -28.89
C TRP A 374 23.37 -14.42 -29.59
N SER A 375 22.38 -13.90 -30.31
CA SER A 375 22.45 -12.60 -30.96
C SER A 375 21.08 -11.94 -31.04
N SER A 376 21.06 -10.62 -31.09
CA SER A 376 19.86 -9.83 -31.37
C SER A 376 20.00 -9.14 -32.73
N SER A 377 18.94 -9.14 -33.54
CA SER A 377 18.90 -8.39 -34.79
C SER A 377 18.94 -6.87 -34.57
N ASP A 378 18.46 -6.40 -33.41
CA ASP A 378 18.50 -5.00 -33.01
C ASP A 378 18.69 -4.88 -31.48
N PRO A 379 19.95 -4.80 -31.01
CA PRO A 379 20.26 -4.61 -29.59
C PRO A 379 19.73 -3.30 -29.00
N THR A 380 19.33 -2.32 -29.83
CA THR A 380 18.72 -1.07 -29.33
C THR A 380 17.24 -1.24 -28.99
N VAL A 381 16.60 -2.30 -29.50
CA VAL A 381 15.22 -2.70 -29.17
C VAL A 381 15.21 -3.77 -28.10
N ALA A 382 15.98 -4.85 -28.25
CA ALA A 382 16.12 -5.90 -27.24
C ALA A 382 17.54 -6.48 -27.24
N THR A 383 18.15 -6.63 -26.06
CA THR A 383 19.45 -7.30 -25.91
C THR A 383 19.25 -8.75 -25.47
N VAL A 384 20.27 -9.60 -25.68
CA VAL A 384 20.32 -10.97 -25.17
C VAL A 384 21.73 -11.24 -24.64
N ASP A 385 21.84 -11.91 -23.49
CA ASP A 385 23.12 -12.33 -22.92
C ASP A 385 23.53 -13.76 -23.36
N ASP A 386 24.72 -14.19 -22.94
CA ASP A 386 25.31 -15.48 -23.33
C ASP A 386 24.52 -16.71 -22.84
N ILE A 387 23.56 -16.52 -21.93
CA ILE A 387 22.69 -17.60 -21.45
C ILE A 387 21.26 -17.49 -21.97
N GLY A 388 20.97 -16.56 -22.88
CA GLY A 388 19.63 -16.39 -23.47
C GLY A 388 18.66 -15.54 -22.65
N ARG A 389 19.15 -14.71 -21.72
CA ARG A 389 18.32 -13.70 -21.04
C ARG A 389 18.15 -12.50 -21.94
N VAL A 390 16.90 -12.25 -22.33
CA VAL A 390 16.49 -11.17 -23.21
C VAL A 390 15.99 -10.00 -22.37
N THR A 391 16.46 -8.79 -22.65
CA THR A 391 16.02 -7.55 -22.00
C THR A 391 15.40 -6.62 -23.03
N GLY A 392 14.17 -6.16 -22.80
CA GLY A 392 13.55 -5.12 -23.62
C GLY A 392 14.20 -3.75 -23.36
N ILE A 393 14.66 -3.06 -24.39
CA ILE A 393 15.37 -1.77 -24.29
C ILE A 393 14.50 -0.62 -24.75
N LYS A 394 13.80 -0.80 -25.88
CA LYS A 394 12.99 0.25 -26.50
C LYS A 394 11.85 -0.38 -27.27
N GLU A 395 10.72 0.31 -27.34
CA GLU A 395 9.59 -0.07 -28.18
C GLU A 395 10.01 -0.40 -29.62
N GLY A 396 9.55 -1.54 -30.12
CA GLY A 396 9.88 -2.05 -31.45
C GLY A 396 9.88 -3.57 -31.49
N THR A 397 10.41 -4.14 -32.56
CA THR A 397 10.56 -5.59 -32.71
C THR A 397 12.00 -5.95 -33.02
N ALA A 398 12.56 -6.92 -32.29
CA ALA A 398 13.87 -7.51 -32.55
C ALA A 398 13.75 -9.03 -32.64
N THR A 399 14.60 -9.68 -33.42
CA THR A 399 14.69 -11.14 -33.49
C THR A 399 15.90 -11.61 -32.69
N ILE A 400 15.67 -12.44 -31.68
CA ILE A 400 16.74 -13.11 -30.93
C ILE A 400 17.04 -14.45 -31.60
N THR A 401 18.30 -14.68 -31.95
CA THR A 401 18.75 -15.90 -32.65
C THR A 401 19.76 -16.64 -31.80
N VAL A 402 19.51 -17.93 -31.56
CA VAL A 402 20.50 -18.87 -31.02
C VAL A 402 21.17 -19.62 -32.18
N THR A 403 22.48 -19.82 -32.10
CA THR A 403 23.29 -20.58 -33.07
C THR A 403 24.12 -21.63 -32.35
N THR A 404 24.14 -22.88 -32.84
CA THR A 404 25.02 -23.91 -32.29
C THR A 404 26.45 -23.70 -32.78
N VAL A 405 27.44 -23.89 -31.89
CA VAL A 405 28.86 -23.79 -32.25
C VAL A 405 29.24 -24.93 -33.21
N ASP A 406 28.72 -26.14 -32.96
CA ASP A 406 28.86 -27.28 -33.87
C ASP A 406 27.74 -27.25 -34.92
N GLY A 407 28.11 -27.28 -36.20
CA GLY A 407 27.18 -27.33 -37.33
C GLY A 407 26.44 -26.02 -37.71
N ASN A 408 26.54 -24.94 -36.93
CA ASN A 408 25.91 -23.63 -37.19
C ASN A 408 24.38 -23.70 -37.40
N PHE A 409 23.68 -24.57 -36.69
CA PHE A 409 22.22 -24.63 -36.74
C PHE A 409 21.62 -23.46 -35.95
N THR A 410 20.51 -22.89 -36.43
CA THR A 410 19.89 -21.72 -35.83
C THR A 410 18.43 -21.94 -35.46
N ALA A 411 17.97 -21.23 -34.42
CA ALA A 411 16.57 -21.04 -34.10
C ALA A 411 16.36 -19.59 -33.63
N SER A 412 15.17 -19.04 -33.85
CA SER A 412 14.89 -17.64 -33.56
C SER A 412 13.56 -17.42 -32.83
N CYS A 413 13.51 -16.32 -32.09
CA CYS A 413 12.33 -15.84 -31.38
C CYS A 413 12.11 -14.35 -31.70
N ILE A 414 10.90 -13.99 -32.12
CA ILE A 414 10.51 -12.59 -32.36
C ILE A 414 10.15 -11.93 -31.03
N VAL A 415 10.84 -10.85 -30.68
CA VAL A 415 10.61 -10.10 -29.44
C VAL A 415 9.97 -8.77 -29.80
N THR A 416 8.70 -8.61 -29.44
CA THR A 416 8.01 -7.32 -29.50
C THR A 416 8.16 -6.63 -28.16
N VAL A 417 8.85 -5.49 -28.16
CA VAL A 417 8.97 -4.63 -26.99
C VAL A 417 7.89 -3.57 -27.05
N THR A 418 7.01 -3.53 -26.06
CA THR A 418 5.95 -2.54 -25.94
C THR A 418 6.31 -1.48 -24.91
N LYS A 419 5.71 -0.29 -25.02
CA LYS A 419 5.74 0.71 -23.95
C LYS A 419 5.20 0.07 -22.66
N ILE A 420 5.78 0.41 -21.50
CA ILE A 420 5.21 -0.01 -20.21
C ILE A 420 3.82 0.62 -20.12
N SER A 421 2.76 -0.19 -20.16
CA SER A 421 1.44 0.29 -19.71
C SER A 421 1.47 0.38 -18.19
N TYR A 422 1.53 1.61 -17.69
CA TYR A 422 1.39 1.91 -16.26
C TYR A 422 -0.07 1.81 -15.78
N ASP A 423 -1.01 1.53 -16.68
CA ASP A 423 -2.44 1.56 -16.37
C ASP A 423 -3.27 0.66 -17.31
N PRO A 424 -3.08 -0.67 -17.26
CA PRO A 424 -3.73 -1.59 -18.19
C PRO A 424 -5.27 -1.62 -18.11
N TYR A 425 -5.86 -0.98 -17.09
CA TYR A 425 -7.32 -0.91 -16.89
C TYR A 425 -7.87 0.51 -17.05
N ALA A 426 -7.06 1.46 -17.53
CA ALA A 426 -7.57 2.74 -17.99
C ALA A 426 -8.34 2.55 -19.30
N ILE A 427 -9.52 3.16 -19.40
CA ILE A 427 -10.31 3.20 -20.64
C ILE A 427 -10.04 4.48 -21.45
N VAL A 428 -9.44 5.50 -20.80
CA VAL A 428 -8.88 6.68 -21.44
C VAL A 428 -7.51 6.97 -20.84
N GLU A 429 -6.57 7.38 -21.68
CA GLU A 429 -5.19 7.67 -21.32
C GLU A 429 -4.95 9.18 -21.20
N GLN A 430 -4.01 9.54 -20.34
CA GLN A 430 -3.53 10.92 -20.23
C GLN A 430 -2.35 11.14 -21.17
N PHE A 431 -2.20 12.35 -21.69
CA PHE A 431 -0.99 12.75 -22.41
C PHE A 431 0.21 12.93 -21.47
N ASP A 432 1.41 12.76 -21.99
CA ASP A 432 2.63 13.11 -21.26
C ASP A 432 2.69 14.63 -21.04
N LEU A 433 3.32 15.07 -19.95
CA LEU A 433 3.46 16.51 -19.62
C LEU A 433 4.23 17.34 -20.65
N ASN A 434 4.85 16.73 -21.67
CA ASN A 434 5.50 17.45 -22.75
C ASN A 434 4.69 17.43 -24.06
N GLU A 435 3.55 16.76 -24.08
CA GLU A 435 2.64 16.74 -25.23
C GLU A 435 1.57 17.83 -25.13
N VAL A 436 1.44 18.45 -23.95
CA VAL A 436 0.53 19.57 -23.72
C VAL A 436 1.32 20.76 -23.20
N SER A 437 1.22 21.91 -23.85
CA SER A 437 1.86 23.16 -23.39
C SER A 437 0.78 24.21 -23.10
N ILE A 438 0.77 24.78 -21.90
CA ILE A 438 -0.13 25.90 -21.61
C ILE A 438 0.41 27.18 -22.26
N THR A 439 -0.48 27.98 -22.83
CA THR A 439 -0.16 29.27 -23.47
C THR A 439 -0.78 30.46 -22.75
N ASP A 440 -1.62 30.23 -21.72
CA ASP A 440 -2.17 31.29 -20.88
C ASP A 440 -1.06 31.98 -20.05
N PRO A 441 -0.88 33.31 -20.17
CA PRO A 441 0.17 34.03 -19.46
C PRO A 441 0.12 33.92 -17.93
N TYR A 442 -1.08 33.82 -17.34
CA TYR A 442 -1.23 33.72 -15.88
C TYR A 442 -0.74 32.36 -15.36
N TYR A 443 -1.07 31.29 -16.06
CA TYR A 443 -0.64 29.93 -15.73
C TYR A 443 0.85 29.73 -16.02
N ILE A 444 1.37 30.31 -17.12
CA ILE A 444 2.82 30.32 -17.41
C ILE A 444 3.57 31.03 -16.28
N ASN A 445 3.07 32.17 -15.80
CA ASN A 445 3.68 32.86 -14.67
C ASN A 445 3.69 32.00 -13.41
N ALA A 446 2.57 31.31 -13.11
CA ALA A 446 2.48 30.42 -11.95
C ALA A 446 3.50 29.27 -12.00
N PHE A 447 3.66 28.62 -13.16
CA PHE A 447 4.70 27.61 -13.42
C PHE A 447 6.10 28.20 -13.22
N ASN A 448 6.39 29.35 -13.85
CA ASN A 448 7.70 29.99 -13.78
C ASN A 448 8.09 30.36 -12.35
N LYS A 449 7.14 30.88 -11.57
CA LYS A 449 7.37 31.26 -10.17
C LYS A 449 7.67 30.07 -9.28
N ASP A 450 7.01 28.94 -9.53
CA ASP A 450 7.30 27.71 -8.81
C ASP A 450 8.69 27.15 -9.18
N VAL A 451 9.03 27.13 -10.48
CA VAL A 451 10.37 26.69 -10.91
C VAL A 451 11.47 27.62 -10.40
N GLU A 452 11.25 28.95 -10.38
CA GLU A 452 12.17 29.90 -9.74
C GLU A 452 12.39 29.55 -8.26
N TYR A 453 11.32 29.24 -7.53
CA TYR A 453 11.41 28.80 -6.14
C TYR A 453 12.18 27.49 -6.01
N LEU A 454 11.84 26.46 -6.79
CA LEU A 454 12.53 25.17 -6.80
C LEU A 454 14.03 25.34 -7.08
N MET A 455 14.38 26.20 -8.03
CA MET A 455 15.77 26.43 -8.42
C MET A 455 16.55 27.26 -7.38
N SER A 456 15.85 28.04 -6.54
CA SER A 456 16.44 28.79 -5.42
C SER A 456 16.87 27.92 -4.23
N LEU A 457 16.29 26.72 -4.09
CA LEU A 457 16.64 25.81 -3.00
C LEU A 457 18.02 25.17 -3.23
N GLU A 458 18.79 25.04 -2.15
CA GLU A 458 20.11 24.41 -2.13
C GLU A 458 19.95 22.91 -1.82
N PRO A 459 20.27 22.00 -2.78
CA PRO A 459 20.04 20.57 -2.61
C PRO A 459 20.72 19.97 -1.37
N ASP A 460 21.95 20.41 -1.07
CA ASP A 460 22.73 19.87 0.05
C ASP A 460 22.10 20.13 1.43
N ARG A 461 21.26 21.16 1.55
CA ARG A 461 20.52 21.44 2.78
C ARG A 461 19.37 20.46 3.00
N LEU A 462 18.69 20.03 1.93
CA LEU A 462 17.69 18.96 1.97
C LEU A 462 18.34 17.58 2.15
N LEU A 463 19.54 17.35 1.58
CA LEU A 463 20.32 16.12 1.75
C LEU A 463 20.93 15.97 3.16
N SER A 464 21.01 17.05 3.93
CA SER A 464 21.68 17.11 5.25
C SER A 464 21.24 15.99 6.21
N GLY A 465 19.93 15.75 6.29
CA GLY A 465 19.37 14.69 7.13
C GLY A 465 19.72 13.28 6.65
N PHE A 466 19.67 13.03 5.33
CA PHE A 466 19.99 11.74 4.72
C PHE A 466 21.46 11.36 4.94
N ARG A 467 22.36 12.33 4.74
CA ARG A 467 23.80 12.13 5.00
C ARG A 467 24.05 11.80 6.47
N SER A 468 23.45 12.56 7.39
CA SER A 468 23.57 12.32 8.83
C SER A 468 23.08 10.92 9.22
N ALA A 469 21.91 10.50 8.71
CA ALA A 469 21.34 9.18 8.99
C ALA A 469 22.21 8.02 8.47
N ALA A 470 22.94 8.24 7.38
CA ALA A 470 23.89 7.32 6.79
C ALA A 470 25.29 7.33 7.45
N GLY A 471 25.49 8.13 8.51
CA GLY A 471 26.79 8.29 9.17
C GLY A 471 27.80 9.13 8.38
N LEU A 472 27.33 9.87 7.37
CA LEU A 472 28.14 10.76 6.54
C LEU A 472 28.05 12.20 7.03
N THR A 473 29.13 12.97 6.86
CA THR A 473 29.14 14.40 7.18
C THR A 473 28.18 15.15 6.24
N PRO A 474 27.23 15.96 6.75
CA PRO A 474 26.42 16.86 5.94
C PRO A 474 27.26 17.89 5.20
N LYS A 475 26.89 18.21 3.96
CA LYS A 475 27.58 19.22 3.13
C LYS A 475 27.10 20.65 3.41
N ALA A 476 25.87 20.80 3.92
CA ALA A 476 25.27 22.07 4.28
C ALA A 476 24.34 21.90 5.51
N PRO A 477 24.04 22.98 6.25
CA PRO A 477 23.11 22.93 7.37
C PRO A 477 21.67 22.67 6.90
N VAL A 478 20.92 21.89 7.67
CA VAL A 478 19.51 21.60 7.39
C VAL A 478 18.68 22.89 7.26
N TYR A 479 17.61 22.81 6.47
CA TYR A 479 16.61 23.89 6.40
C TYR A 479 15.84 24.07 7.70
N GLY A 480 15.19 25.24 7.86
CA GLY A 480 14.36 25.55 9.02
C GLY A 480 12.98 24.89 8.93
N GLY A 481 12.06 25.29 9.82
CA GLY A 481 10.69 24.76 9.82
C GLY A 481 10.65 23.26 10.10
N TRP A 482 9.75 22.55 9.41
CA TRP A 482 9.54 21.11 9.60
C TRP A 482 10.72 20.25 9.13
N GLU A 483 11.57 20.74 8.22
CA GLU A 483 12.81 20.04 7.82
C GLU A 483 13.84 19.97 8.96
N ASN A 484 13.68 20.73 10.05
CA ASN A 484 14.48 20.57 11.27
C ASN A 484 13.73 19.81 12.39
N THR A 485 12.75 18.98 12.04
CA THR A 485 11.94 18.19 12.99
C THR A 485 11.92 16.71 12.61
N LEU A 486 11.05 15.90 13.23
CA LEU A 486 10.96 14.45 12.99
C LEU A 486 10.41 14.10 11.59
N ILE A 487 9.70 15.00 10.90
CA ILE A 487 9.15 14.75 9.56
C ILE A 487 10.15 15.06 8.43
N LYS A 488 11.34 15.57 8.75
CA LYS A 488 12.38 15.96 7.79
C LYS A 488 12.62 14.92 6.70
N GLY A 489 12.98 15.39 5.50
CA GLY A 489 13.11 14.56 4.30
C GLY A 489 11.82 14.44 3.49
N HIS A 490 10.65 14.79 4.04
CA HIS A 490 9.40 14.78 3.26
C HIS A 490 9.45 15.79 2.12
N THR A 491 10.10 16.96 2.34
CA THR A 491 10.28 17.97 1.30
C THR A 491 11.15 17.43 0.17
N MET A 492 12.20 16.66 0.46
CA MET A 492 13.05 16.07 -0.59
C MET A 492 12.22 15.21 -1.54
N GLY A 493 11.30 14.40 -1.02
CA GLY A 493 10.41 13.59 -1.86
C GLY A 493 9.55 14.43 -2.81
N HIS A 494 8.85 15.44 -2.27
CA HIS A 494 8.06 16.38 -3.07
C HIS A 494 8.91 17.15 -4.09
N TYR A 495 10.10 17.58 -3.67
CA TYR A 495 11.05 18.33 -4.50
C TYR A 495 11.53 17.52 -5.71
N LEU A 496 11.77 16.22 -5.52
CA LEU A 496 12.11 15.30 -6.61
C LEU A 496 10.96 15.19 -7.62
N THR A 497 9.72 14.97 -7.15
CA THR A 497 8.54 14.91 -8.03
C THR A 497 8.36 16.22 -8.81
N ALA A 498 8.42 17.37 -8.14
CA ALA A 498 8.24 18.67 -8.77
C ALA A 498 9.33 18.97 -9.82
N LEU A 499 10.61 18.72 -9.51
CA LEU A 499 11.70 18.87 -10.49
C LEU A 499 11.54 17.91 -11.67
N ALA A 500 11.11 16.66 -11.42
CA ALA A 500 10.88 15.68 -12.49
C ALA A 500 9.74 16.10 -13.43
N GLN A 501 8.65 16.65 -12.88
CA GLN A 501 7.54 17.22 -13.65
C GLN A 501 8.00 18.44 -14.46
N ALA A 502 8.70 19.39 -13.83
CA ALA A 502 9.26 20.57 -14.50
C ALA A 502 10.25 20.21 -15.62
N TYR A 503 11.08 19.18 -15.41
CA TYR A 503 11.94 18.63 -16.45
C TYR A 503 11.13 18.14 -17.64
N LYS A 504 10.04 17.39 -17.40
CA LYS A 504 9.21 16.89 -18.50
C LYS A 504 8.55 18.06 -19.24
N VAL A 505 7.93 19.02 -18.53
CA VAL A 505 7.26 20.19 -19.15
C VAL A 505 8.22 21.01 -20.02
N THR A 506 9.43 21.28 -19.53
CA THR A 506 10.43 22.10 -20.25
C THR A 506 11.21 21.35 -21.34
N SER A 507 10.95 20.05 -21.54
CA SER A 507 11.74 19.22 -22.47
C SER A 507 11.59 19.59 -23.94
N ASN A 508 10.51 20.28 -24.30
CA ASN A 508 10.22 20.71 -25.67
C ASN A 508 10.42 22.21 -25.90
N ASP A 509 10.93 22.93 -24.90
CA ASP A 509 11.25 24.34 -25.05
C ASP A 509 12.39 24.51 -26.05
N ALA A 510 12.30 25.56 -26.87
CA ALA A 510 13.36 25.91 -27.82
C ALA A 510 14.67 26.29 -27.09
N ASP A 511 14.56 26.87 -25.88
CA ASP A 511 15.69 27.12 -24.98
C ASP A 511 15.77 26.01 -23.93
N THR A 512 16.74 25.11 -24.11
CA THR A 512 16.93 23.95 -23.25
C THR A 512 17.74 24.25 -21.98
N THR A 513 18.08 25.52 -21.71
CA THR A 513 18.94 25.91 -20.58
C THR A 513 18.34 25.50 -19.24
N LEU A 514 17.08 25.87 -18.99
CA LEU A 514 16.38 25.54 -17.76
C LEU A 514 16.22 24.02 -17.59
N ASN A 515 15.81 23.33 -18.66
CA ASN A 515 15.68 21.87 -18.69
C ASN A 515 17.00 21.16 -18.28
N THR A 516 18.12 21.63 -18.83
CA THR A 516 19.46 21.10 -18.53
C THR A 516 19.87 21.35 -17.07
N GLN A 517 19.54 22.52 -16.52
CA GLN A 517 19.82 22.86 -15.12
C GLN A 517 19.01 21.98 -14.16
N ILE A 518 17.72 21.77 -14.45
CA ILE A 518 16.84 20.88 -13.69
C ILE A 518 17.39 19.44 -13.74
N LYS A 519 17.73 18.94 -14.93
CA LYS A 519 18.31 17.60 -15.09
C LYS A 519 19.60 17.41 -14.30
N THR A 520 20.53 18.37 -14.41
CA THR A 520 21.80 18.34 -13.68
C THR A 520 21.57 18.26 -12.18
N ARG A 521 20.57 19.00 -11.67
CA ARG A 521 20.20 18.99 -10.25
C ARG A 521 19.58 17.67 -9.82
N LEU A 522 18.66 17.11 -10.60
CA LEU A 522 18.08 15.80 -10.35
C LEU A 522 19.16 14.72 -10.30
N ASP A 523 20.03 14.66 -11.32
CA ASP A 523 21.10 13.68 -11.39
C ASP A 523 22.07 13.80 -10.19
N TYR A 524 22.40 15.02 -9.76
CA TYR A 524 23.19 15.25 -8.54
C TYR A 524 22.50 14.71 -7.28
N ILE A 525 21.21 15.02 -7.08
CA ILE A 525 20.47 14.61 -5.88
C ILE A 525 20.34 13.08 -5.84
N ILE A 526 20.02 12.44 -6.97
CA ILE A 526 19.90 10.98 -7.05
C ILE A 526 21.23 10.31 -6.71
N SER A 527 22.35 10.81 -7.25
CA SER A 527 23.68 10.29 -6.92
C SER A 527 24.01 10.43 -5.44
N GLU A 528 23.67 11.56 -4.81
CA GLU A 528 23.89 11.76 -3.39
C GLU A 528 22.99 10.89 -2.50
N LEU A 529 21.73 10.70 -2.89
CA LEU A 529 20.82 9.77 -2.20
C LEU A 529 21.30 8.33 -2.32
N LYS A 530 21.82 7.93 -3.50
CA LYS A 530 22.44 6.62 -3.69
C LYS A 530 23.64 6.42 -2.75
N ILE A 531 24.54 7.41 -2.66
CA ILE A 531 25.67 7.37 -1.73
C ILE A 531 25.18 7.17 -0.28
N CYS A 532 24.10 7.84 0.13
CA CYS A 532 23.51 7.66 1.45
C CYS A 532 22.92 6.26 1.64
N GLN A 533 22.18 5.74 0.65
CA GLN A 533 21.59 4.40 0.70
C GLN A 533 22.66 3.30 0.77
N ASP A 534 23.73 3.42 -0.03
CA ASP A 534 24.84 2.47 -0.06
C ASP A 534 25.60 2.48 1.29
N ALA A 535 25.83 3.66 1.87
CA ALA A 535 26.47 3.79 3.18
C ALA A 535 25.63 3.16 4.31
N ASN A 536 24.29 3.22 4.24
CA ASN A 536 23.40 2.62 5.23
C ASN A 536 23.50 1.09 5.31
N ALA A 537 24.01 0.41 4.28
CA ALA A 537 24.25 -1.04 4.33
C ALA A 537 25.19 -1.46 5.48
N ASN A 538 26.06 -0.56 5.92
CA ASN A 538 27.02 -0.79 7.01
C ASN A 538 26.61 -0.13 8.33
N THR A 539 25.38 0.40 8.43
CA THR A 539 24.85 1.01 9.66
C THR A 539 23.75 0.14 10.26
N GLN A 540 23.23 0.55 11.42
CA GLN A 540 22.07 -0.09 12.04
C GLN A 540 20.78 -0.03 11.19
N ASN A 541 20.75 0.79 10.13
CA ASN A 541 19.58 0.95 9.28
C ASN A 541 19.40 -0.20 8.28
N GLY A 542 20.52 -0.81 7.85
CA GLY A 542 20.55 -1.94 6.92
C GLY A 542 20.55 -1.53 5.45
N ALA A 543 20.83 -2.50 4.58
CA ALA A 543 20.90 -2.31 3.13
C ALA A 543 19.55 -1.86 2.54
N GLY A 544 19.59 -0.95 1.57
CA GLY A 544 18.41 -0.40 0.90
C GLY A 544 17.71 0.74 1.65
N PHE A 545 18.04 0.98 2.93
CA PHE A 545 17.41 2.06 3.70
C PHE A 545 17.79 3.45 3.18
N LEU A 546 16.79 4.29 2.97
CA LEU A 546 16.96 5.70 2.64
C LEU A 546 15.89 6.54 3.35
N PHE A 547 16.32 7.35 4.31
CA PHE A 547 15.47 8.25 5.09
C PHE A 547 16.33 9.37 5.69
N ALA A 548 15.75 10.53 5.98
CA ALA A 548 16.50 11.67 6.53
C ALA A 548 16.77 11.59 8.06
N SER A 549 16.34 10.49 8.68
CA SER A 549 16.60 10.08 10.07
C SER A 549 16.95 8.60 10.10
N ASP A 550 17.50 8.11 11.21
CA ASP A 550 17.65 6.66 11.38
C ASP A 550 16.30 5.93 11.48
N LYS A 551 16.33 4.59 11.40
CA LYS A 551 15.12 3.76 11.38
C LYS A 551 14.30 3.77 12.69
N THR A 552 14.78 4.42 13.76
CA THR A 552 14.18 4.34 15.11
C THR A 552 12.75 4.86 15.13
N GLN A 553 12.41 5.84 14.28
CA GLN A 553 11.03 6.32 14.18
C GLN A 553 10.04 5.21 13.80
N PHE A 554 10.44 4.33 12.87
CA PHE A 554 9.64 3.16 12.51
C PHE A 554 9.59 2.15 13.65
N ASP A 555 10.70 1.95 14.38
CA ASP A 555 10.74 1.04 15.53
C ASP A 555 9.82 1.54 16.66
N ILE A 556 9.71 2.86 16.88
CA ILE A 556 8.79 3.48 17.84
C ILE A 556 7.33 3.28 17.40
N LEU A 557 7.02 3.61 16.14
CA LEU A 557 5.67 3.42 15.58
C LEU A 557 5.25 1.94 15.57
N GLU A 558 6.20 1.03 15.51
CA GLU A 558 5.99 -0.42 15.62
C GLU A 558 6.12 -0.94 17.07
N GLY A 559 6.50 -0.10 18.03
CA GLY A 559 6.43 -0.44 19.47
C GLY A 559 7.59 -1.33 19.89
N LYS A 560 8.61 -1.42 19.03
CA LYS A 560 9.91 -2.05 19.25
C LYS A 560 10.84 -1.13 20.03
N ALA A 561 10.54 0.17 20.08
CA ALA A 561 11.28 1.18 20.84
C ALA A 561 10.33 2.22 21.47
N SER A 562 10.85 3.00 22.42
CA SER A 562 10.15 4.13 23.04
C SER A 562 10.74 5.44 22.55
N GLY A 563 9.90 6.44 22.34
CA GLY A 563 10.32 7.78 21.93
C GLY A 563 9.23 8.52 21.18
N SER A 564 9.60 9.61 20.52
CA SER A 564 8.73 10.40 19.67
C SER A 564 8.92 10.04 18.21
N THR A 565 7.84 10.05 17.44
CA THR A 565 7.85 9.88 15.99
C THR A 565 6.86 10.87 15.37
N TRP A 566 7.09 11.24 14.11
CA TRP A 566 6.15 12.05 13.35
C TRP A 566 5.98 11.43 11.96
N VAL A 567 4.88 10.68 11.79
CA VAL A 567 4.37 10.10 10.52
C VAL A 567 5.46 9.54 9.58
N PRO A 568 6.33 8.62 10.05
CA PRO A 568 7.52 8.21 9.29
C PRO A 568 7.19 7.51 7.96
N TRP A 569 6.05 6.80 7.89
CA TRP A 569 5.58 6.20 6.64
C TRP A 569 5.03 7.23 5.65
N TYR A 570 4.46 8.35 6.10
CA TYR A 570 4.12 9.46 5.20
C TYR A 570 5.37 10.04 4.53
N THR A 571 6.45 10.25 5.31
CA THR A 571 7.72 10.75 4.78
C THR A 571 8.37 9.74 3.83
N MET A 572 8.33 8.45 4.18
CA MET A 572 8.80 7.36 3.32
C MET A 572 8.06 7.35 1.99
N HIS A 573 6.74 7.54 2.02
CA HIS A 573 5.92 7.64 0.81
C HIS A 573 6.43 8.75 -0.11
N LYS A 574 6.70 9.96 0.40
CA LYS A 574 7.19 11.07 -0.44
C LYS A 574 8.53 10.75 -1.09
N ILE A 575 9.46 10.19 -0.32
CA ILE A 575 10.79 9.83 -0.82
C ILE A 575 10.66 8.79 -1.95
N LEU A 576 9.89 7.72 -1.72
CA LEU A 576 9.72 6.68 -2.70
C LEU A 576 8.98 7.18 -3.96
N ALA A 577 7.90 7.95 -3.79
CA ALA A 577 7.18 8.56 -4.91
C ALA A 577 8.09 9.49 -5.74
N GLY A 578 8.88 10.34 -5.09
CA GLY A 578 9.85 11.22 -5.76
C GLY A 578 10.87 10.47 -6.60
N LEU A 579 11.43 9.37 -6.08
CA LEU A 579 12.37 8.54 -6.84
C LEU A 579 11.71 7.87 -8.06
N ILE A 580 10.47 7.38 -7.88
CA ILE A 580 9.67 6.79 -8.97
C ILE A 580 9.37 7.82 -10.05
N ASP A 581 8.99 9.04 -9.66
CA ASP A 581 8.64 10.11 -10.60
C ASP A 581 9.86 10.60 -11.37
N VAL A 582 11.03 10.67 -10.72
CA VAL A 582 12.29 10.95 -11.42
C VAL A 582 12.55 9.91 -12.49
N TYR A 583 12.42 8.61 -12.20
CA TYR A 583 12.55 7.58 -13.23
C TYR A 583 11.52 7.76 -14.35
N LYS A 584 10.23 7.90 -14.02
CA LYS A 584 9.15 8.02 -15.02
C LYS A 584 9.33 9.21 -15.98
N HIS A 585 9.78 10.35 -15.48
CA HIS A 585 9.88 11.57 -16.27
C HIS A 585 11.25 11.76 -16.94
N THR A 586 12.32 11.13 -16.45
CA THR A 586 13.69 11.35 -16.94
C THR A 586 14.36 10.10 -17.54
N GLY A 587 13.84 8.89 -17.26
CA GLY A 587 14.50 7.64 -17.58
C GLY A 587 15.76 7.37 -16.75
N ASN A 588 15.93 8.01 -15.58
CA ASN A 588 17.10 7.83 -14.73
C ASN A 588 17.08 6.46 -14.02
N ASP A 589 17.85 5.50 -14.54
CA ASP A 589 17.96 4.14 -14.01
C ASP A 589 18.53 4.07 -12.59
N GLU A 590 19.37 5.03 -12.21
CA GLU A 590 19.91 5.11 -10.84
C GLU A 590 18.80 5.42 -9.84
N ALA A 591 17.88 6.32 -10.18
CA ALA A 591 16.70 6.61 -9.36
C ALA A 591 15.82 5.37 -9.19
N LEU A 592 15.61 4.60 -10.26
CA LEU A 592 14.87 3.33 -10.19
C LEU A 592 15.59 2.30 -9.31
N SER A 593 16.92 2.19 -9.42
CA SER A 593 17.71 1.30 -8.57
C SER A 593 17.56 1.66 -7.09
N VAL A 594 17.67 2.95 -6.75
CA VAL A 594 17.48 3.44 -5.39
C VAL A 594 16.05 3.16 -4.89
N ALA A 595 15.04 3.43 -5.72
CA ALA A 595 13.63 3.15 -5.40
C ALA A 595 13.36 1.66 -5.18
N SER A 596 13.89 0.79 -6.03
CA SER A 596 13.73 -0.67 -5.94
C SER A 596 14.37 -1.22 -4.66
N ASN A 597 15.61 -0.81 -4.36
CA ASN A 597 16.29 -1.23 -3.13
C ASN A 597 15.56 -0.74 -1.87
N LEU A 598 14.97 0.46 -1.93
CA LEU A 598 14.13 0.98 -0.86
C LEU A 598 12.84 0.15 -0.73
N GLY A 599 12.22 -0.23 -1.86
CA GLY A 599 11.08 -1.14 -1.92
C GLY A 599 11.37 -2.50 -1.26
N ASP A 600 12.54 -3.10 -1.52
CA ASP A 600 12.95 -4.34 -0.87
C ASP A 600 13.21 -4.16 0.64
N TRP A 601 13.80 -3.04 1.07
CA TRP A 601 13.93 -2.73 2.50
C TRP A 601 12.55 -2.61 3.18
N ILE A 602 11.61 -1.91 2.54
CA ILE A 602 10.23 -1.78 3.02
C ILE A 602 9.59 -3.17 3.12
N TYR A 603 9.66 -3.98 2.06
CA TYR A 603 9.16 -5.35 2.06
C TYR A 603 9.70 -6.18 3.22
N ASN A 604 11.02 -6.20 3.41
CA ASN A 604 11.65 -6.96 4.48
C ASN A 604 11.15 -6.54 5.86
N ARG A 605 10.87 -5.25 6.05
CA ARG A 605 10.33 -4.72 7.29
C ARG A 605 8.86 -5.11 7.48
N VAL A 606 7.99 -4.77 6.52
CA VAL A 606 6.53 -4.93 6.65
C VAL A 606 6.06 -6.37 6.57
N SER A 607 6.87 -7.27 5.98
CA SER A 607 6.59 -8.70 5.96
C SER A 607 6.60 -9.33 7.36
N THR A 608 7.26 -8.69 8.33
CA THR A 608 7.27 -9.13 9.73
C THR A 608 6.04 -8.70 10.52
N TRP A 609 5.16 -7.88 9.95
CA TRP A 609 3.96 -7.39 10.65
C TRP A 609 2.89 -8.48 10.73
N ASP A 610 2.49 -8.79 11.96
CA ASP A 610 1.21 -9.43 12.25
C ASP A 610 0.04 -8.43 12.10
N SER A 611 -1.19 -8.92 12.23
CA SER A 611 -2.39 -8.09 12.08
C SER A 611 -2.49 -6.96 13.10
N SER A 612 -1.97 -7.16 14.32
CA SER A 612 -1.99 -6.14 15.38
C SER A 612 -1.01 -5.01 15.06
N MET A 613 0.20 -5.37 14.65
CA MET A 613 1.24 -4.44 14.20
C MET A 613 0.77 -3.65 12.99
N GLN A 614 0.21 -4.33 11.99
CA GLN A 614 -0.33 -3.69 10.80
C GLN A 614 -1.43 -2.70 11.18
N ALA A 615 -2.43 -3.10 11.98
CA ALA A 615 -3.50 -2.20 12.42
C ALA A 615 -2.95 -0.97 13.18
N ARG A 616 -1.95 -1.16 14.03
CA ARG A 616 -1.29 -0.06 14.76
C ARG A 616 -0.62 0.93 13.81
N VAL A 617 0.14 0.42 12.83
CA VAL A 617 0.84 1.27 11.86
C VAL A 617 -0.16 1.98 10.94
N LEU A 618 -1.16 1.27 10.41
CA LEU A 618 -2.17 1.85 9.50
C LEU A 618 -3.15 2.80 10.20
N GLY A 619 -3.23 2.74 11.54
CA GLY A 619 -3.91 3.72 12.37
C GLY A 619 -3.17 5.06 12.50
N THR A 620 -1.91 5.13 12.07
CA THR A 620 -1.13 6.37 11.93
C THR A 620 -1.03 6.75 10.46
N GLU A 621 -0.84 8.03 10.16
CA GLU A 621 -0.69 8.49 8.77
C GLU A 621 0.52 7.85 8.07
N TYR A 622 0.25 7.24 6.92
CA TYR A 622 1.24 6.65 6.01
C TYR A 622 1.21 7.27 4.61
N GLY A 623 0.43 8.35 4.40
CA GLY A 623 0.18 8.90 3.07
C GLY A 623 -0.33 7.82 2.10
N GLY A 624 0.21 7.79 0.88
CA GLY A 624 -0.06 6.79 -0.15
C GLY A 624 1.06 5.75 -0.28
N MET A 625 1.52 5.16 0.83
CA MET A 625 2.50 4.07 0.77
C MET A 625 2.02 2.90 -0.11
N ASN A 626 0.73 2.55 -0.03
CA ASN A 626 0.15 1.56 -0.92
C ASN A 626 0.21 2.02 -2.39
N ASP A 627 -0.19 3.27 -2.68
CA ASP A 627 -0.13 3.87 -4.02
C ASP A 627 1.27 3.81 -4.64
N CYS A 628 2.31 4.32 -3.96
CA CYS A 628 3.65 4.35 -4.54
C CYS A 628 4.29 2.97 -4.66
N LEU A 629 3.96 2.00 -3.80
CA LEU A 629 4.43 0.63 -3.92
C LEU A 629 3.76 -0.12 -5.09
N TYR A 630 2.48 0.14 -5.38
CA TYR A 630 1.84 -0.35 -6.60
C TYR A 630 2.49 0.25 -7.84
N GLU A 631 2.77 1.56 -7.86
CA GLU A 631 3.51 2.20 -8.96
C GLU A 631 4.90 1.59 -9.14
N LEU A 632 5.64 1.33 -8.05
CA LEU A 632 6.94 0.68 -8.11
C LEU A 632 6.81 -0.75 -8.68
N TYR A 633 5.83 -1.53 -8.23
CA TYR A 633 5.58 -2.87 -8.75
C TYR A 633 5.23 -2.85 -10.25
N LYS A 634 4.44 -1.88 -10.72
CA LYS A 634 4.13 -1.77 -12.15
C LYS A 634 5.38 -1.62 -13.01
N ILE A 635 6.38 -0.89 -12.51
CA ILE A 635 7.68 -0.68 -13.16
C ILE A 635 8.58 -1.93 -13.01
N THR A 636 8.83 -2.38 -11.78
CA THR A 636 9.87 -3.39 -11.51
C THR A 636 9.38 -4.83 -11.69
N LYS A 637 8.07 -5.06 -11.64
CA LYS A 637 7.43 -6.38 -11.57
C LYS A 637 7.96 -7.27 -10.42
N ASN A 638 8.61 -6.69 -9.41
CA ASN A 638 9.15 -7.41 -8.27
C ASN A 638 8.00 -7.81 -7.32
N PRO A 639 7.74 -9.11 -7.08
CA PRO A 639 6.65 -9.56 -6.22
C PRO A 639 6.77 -9.07 -4.77
N ASN A 640 7.99 -8.78 -4.29
CA ASN A 640 8.20 -8.22 -2.95
C ASN A 640 7.50 -6.85 -2.81
N HIS A 641 7.58 -6.01 -3.85
CA HIS A 641 6.96 -4.69 -3.83
C HIS A 641 5.43 -4.80 -3.80
N LEU A 642 4.87 -5.79 -4.50
CA LEU A 642 3.44 -6.07 -4.45
C LEU A 642 2.99 -6.53 -3.05
N VAL A 643 3.75 -7.44 -2.42
CA VAL A 643 3.47 -7.86 -1.04
C VAL A 643 3.55 -6.68 -0.07
N ALA A 644 4.55 -5.81 -0.24
CA ALA A 644 4.67 -4.59 0.55
C ALA A 644 3.47 -3.66 0.36
N ALA A 645 3.00 -3.46 -0.88
CA ALA A 645 1.82 -2.64 -1.18
C ALA A 645 0.58 -3.16 -0.44
N HIS A 646 0.32 -4.47 -0.49
CA HIS A 646 -0.78 -5.12 0.22
C HIS A 646 -0.71 -4.91 1.75
N LYS A 647 0.49 -4.85 2.35
CA LYS A 647 0.63 -4.58 3.79
C LYS A 647 0.19 -3.17 4.18
N PHE A 648 0.15 -2.23 3.25
CA PHE A 648 -0.36 -0.87 3.48
C PHE A 648 -1.84 -0.69 3.15
N ASP A 649 -2.51 -1.70 2.57
CA ASP A 649 -3.95 -1.63 2.35
C ASP A 649 -4.72 -1.79 3.66
N GLN A 650 -5.63 -0.86 3.91
CA GLN A 650 -6.48 -0.84 5.10
C GLN A 650 -7.87 -1.40 4.76
N ASP A 651 -7.94 -2.69 4.46
CA ASP A 651 -9.15 -3.35 3.95
C ASP A 651 -10.40 -3.09 4.79
N SER A 652 -10.29 -2.98 6.13
CA SER A 652 -11.42 -2.65 6.99
C SER A 652 -12.06 -1.29 6.67
N LEU A 653 -11.23 -0.29 6.36
CA LEU A 653 -11.68 1.06 5.96
C LEU A 653 -12.32 1.00 4.57
N PHE A 654 -11.68 0.32 3.62
CA PHE A 654 -12.16 0.24 2.24
C PHE A 654 -13.50 -0.50 2.15
N ASN A 655 -13.65 -1.63 2.85
CA ASN A 655 -14.91 -2.37 2.94
C ASN A 655 -16.02 -1.52 3.58
N THR A 656 -15.71 -0.77 4.64
CA THR A 656 -16.69 0.08 5.33
C THR A 656 -17.23 1.17 4.40
N ILE A 657 -16.35 1.85 3.67
CA ILE A 657 -16.74 2.93 2.75
C ILE A 657 -17.41 2.38 1.48
N ALA A 658 -16.95 1.25 0.95
CA ALA A 658 -17.61 0.58 -0.18
C ALA A 658 -19.04 0.10 0.16
N ALA A 659 -19.31 -0.21 1.43
CA ALA A 659 -20.65 -0.54 1.91
C ALA A 659 -21.55 0.70 2.13
N GLY A 660 -21.06 1.91 1.83
CA GLY A 660 -21.81 3.16 1.99
C GLY A 660 -21.78 3.75 3.40
N ASN A 661 -20.98 3.21 4.33
CA ASN A 661 -20.91 3.72 5.70
C ASN A 661 -19.92 4.88 5.79
N ASN A 662 -20.42 6.11 5.95
CA ASN A 662 -19.56 7.29 6.09
C ASN A 662 -18.93 7.35 7.50
N THR A 663 -17.67 6.94 7.62
CA THR A 663 -16.86 7.05 8.84
C THR A 663 -15.83 8.18 8.78
N LEU A 664 -16.05 9.17 7.91
CA LEU A 664 -15.15 10.32 7.72
C LEU A 664 -15.25 11.40 8.82
N PRO A 665 -16.39 11.66 9.49
CA PRO A 665 -16.44 12.71 10.50
C PRO A 665 -15.40 12.52 11.61
N GLY A 666 -14.58 13.55 11.83
CA GLY A 666 -13.55 13.59 12.87
C GLY A 666 -12.20 12.99 12.50
N VAL A 667 -12.03 12.41 11.29
CA VAL A 667 -10.72 11.92 10.85
C VAL A 667 -9.98 12.98 10.02
N HIS A 668 -8.65 12.96 10.07
CA HIS A 668 -7.80 13.87 9.31
C HIS A 668 -7.93 13.60 7.80
N ALA A 669 -8.36 14.60 7.03
CA ALA A 669 -8.74 14.45 5.63
C ALA A 669 -7.56 14.01 4.74
N ASN A 670 -6.44 14.75 4.79
CA ASN A 670 -5.25 14.42 3.99
C ASN A 670 -4.62 13.07 4.35
N THR A 671 -4.84 12.55 5.55
CA THR A 671 -4.40 11.18 5.92
C THR A 671 -5.21 10.12 5.17
N ILE A 672 -6.49 10.38 4.89
CA ILE A 672 -7.41 9.38 4.31
C ILE A 672 -7.40 9.38 2.80
N ILE A 673 -7.39 10.55 2.15
CA ILE A 673 -7.52 10.66 0.68
C ILE A 673 -6.47 9.81 -0.06
N PRO A 674 -5.16 9.84 0.27
CA PRO A 674 -4.14 9.05 -0.41
C PRO A 674 -4.33 7.53 -0.26
N LYS A 675 -4.97 7.07 0.82
CA LYS A 675 -5.27 5.64 1.02
C LYS A 675 -6.18 5.12 -0.08
N PHE A 676 -7.18 5.93 -0.47
CA PHE A 676 -8.12 5.61 -1.54
C PHE A 676 -7.51 5.77 -2.94
N THR A 677 -6.54 6.67 -3.11
CA THR A 677 -5.71 6.68 -4.33
C THR A 677 -4.97 5.34 -4.48
N GLY A 678 -4.39 4.82 -3.40
CA GLY A 678 -3.74 3.51 -3.42
C GLY A 678 -4.70 2.34 -3.60
N ALA A 679 -5.91 2.39 -3.02
CA ALA A 679 -6.97 1.40 -3.28
C ALA A 679 -7.34 1.37 -4.77
N LEU A 680 -7.58 2.53 -5.38
CA LEU A 680 -7.82 2.61 -6.81
C LEU A 680 -6.62 2.10 -7.62
N ASN A 681 -5.40 2.38 -7.16
CA ASN A 681 -4.21 1.91 -7.83
C ASN A 681 -4.06 0.38 -7.80
N ARG A 682 -4.47 -0.27 -6.70
CA ARG A 682 -4.55 -1.73 -6.63
C ARG A 682 -5.44 -2.29 -7.75
N TYR A 683 -6.64 -1.73 -7.93
CA TYR A 683 -7.52 -2.10 -9.05
C TYR A 683 -6.85 -1.88 -10.40
N ARG A 684 -6.26 -0.70 -10.61
CA ARG A 684 -5.50 -0.36 -11.84
C ARG A 684 -4.27 -1.24 -12.08
N THR A 685 -3.81 -1.97 -11.07
CA THR A 685 -2.65 -2.86 -11.15
C THR A 685 -3.05 -4.31 -11.39
N LEU A 686 -4.09 -4.79 -10.70
CA LEU A 686 -4.44 -6.21 -10.61
C LEU A 686 -5.74 -6.56 -11.35
N GLY A 687 -6.61 -5.59 -11.61
CA GLY A 687 -7.78 -5.75 -12.45
C GLY A 687 -9.08 -6.08 -11.76
N GLU A 688 -9.99 -6.70 -12.51
CA GLU A 688 -11.39 -6.91 -12.12
C GLU A 688 -11.58 -7.71 -10.83
N SER A 689 -10.62 -8.58 -10.45
CA SER A 689 -10.65 -9.29 -9.16
C SER A 689 -10.63 -8.34 -7.96
N GLU A 690 -10.14 -7.12 -8.15
CA GLU A 690 -10.02 -6.08 -7.13
C GLU A 690 -11.12 -5.02 -7.24
N SER A 691 -12.28 -5.33 -7.84
CA SER A 691 -13.40 -4.38 -8.05
C SER A 691 -13.89 -3.69 -6.76
N LEU A 692 -13.74 -4.36 -5.60
CA LEU A 692 -14.02 -3.79 -4.28
C LEU A 692 -13.28 -2.46 -4.07
N TYR A 693 -12.01 -2.39 -4.46
CA TYR A 693 -11.16 -1.23 -4.22
C TYR A 693 -11.52 -0.06 -5.14
N LEU A 694 -11.93 -0.33 -6.39
CA LEU A 694 -12.55 0.68 -7.27
C LEU A 694 -13.84 1.22 -6.65
N ASN A 695 -14.73 0.34 -6.17
CA ASN A 695 -16.00 0.75 -5.55
C ASN A 695 -15.77 1.57 -4.28
N ALA A 696 -14.77 1.21 -3.48
CA ALA A 696 -14.36 1.96 -2.29
C ALA A 696 -13.89 3.38 -2.67
N ALA A 697 -13.04 3.51 -3.70
CA ALA A 697 -12.56 4.80 -4.19
C ALA A 697 -13.68 5.69 -4.75
N LYS A 698 -14.60 5.13 -5.53
CA LYS A 698 -15.79 5.84 -6.05
C LYS A 698 -16.68 6.33 -4.91
N SER A 699 -17.00 5.45 -3.95
CA SER A 699 -17.86 5.78 -2.81
C SER A 699 -17.23 6.84 -1.91
N PHE A 700 -15.92 6.74 -1.66
CA PHE A 700 -15.18 7.75 -0.92
C PHE A 700 -15.24 9.11 -1.61
N TRP A 701 -14.97 9.15 -2.92
CA TRP A 701 -15.02 10.39 -3.69
C TRP A 701 -16.42 11.02 -3.65
N ASP A 702 -17.48 10.22 -3.85
CA ASP A 702 -18.86 10.70 -3.80
C ASP A 702 -19.20 11.24 -2.41
N MET A 703 -18.76 10.59 -1.32
CA MET A 703 -18.98 11.08 0.04
C MET A 703 -18.30 12.43 0.27
N VAL A 704 -17.02 12.57 -0.12
CA VAL A 704 -16.27 13.81 0.10
C VAL A 704 -16.85 14.96 -0.72
N VAL A 705 -17.01 14.76 -2.03
CA VAL A 705 -17.41 15.84 -2.96
C VAL A 705 -18.84 16.30 -2.70
N ASN A 706 -19.75 15.41 -2.33
CA ASN A 706 -21.16 15.77 -2.13
C ASN A 706 -21.46 16.33 -0.74
N HIS A 707 -20.70 15.94 0.31
CA HIS A 707 -21.07 16.23 1.70
C HIS A 707 -20.01 16.99 2.51
N HIS A 708 -18.77 17.11 2.03
CA HIS A 708 -17.67 17.69 2.79
C HIS A 708 -16.89 18.79 2.05
N THR A 709 -17.33 19.18 0.86
CA THR A 709 -16.62 20.09 -0.04
C THR A 709 -17.32 21.45 -0.16
N TYR A 710 -16.56 22.53 0.00
CA TYR A 710 -16.99 23.91 -0.27
C TYR A 710 -17.02 24.21 -1.78
N ILE A 711 -17.60 25.35 -2.17
CA ILE A 711 -17.77 25.72 -3.58
C ILE A 711 -16.44 25.84 -4.36
N THR A 712 -15.32 26.10 -3.69
CA THR A 712 -14.00 26.14 -4.32
C THR A 712 -13.52 24.75 -4.77
N GLY A 713 -14.14 23.67 -4.27
CA GLY A 713 -13.65 22.30 -4.43
C GLY A 713 -12.78 21.82 -3.25
N GLY A 714 -12.38 22.73 -2.35
CA GLY A 714 -11.65 22.39 -1.12
C GLY A 714 -12.55 21.78 -0.05
N ASN A 715 -11.93 21.07 0.91
CA ASN A 715 -12.62 20.40 2.00
C ASN A 715 -11.83 20.48 3.32
N SER A 716 -12.46 20.00 4.39
CA SER A 716 -11.98 20.00 5.79
C SER A 716 -12.01 21.35 6.49
N GLN A 717 -12.03 21.28 7.82
CA GLN A 717 -11.73 22.39 8.70
C GLN A 717 -10.74 21.89 9.76
N ASP A 718 -9.69 22.66 9.97
CA ASP A 718 -8.57 22.31 10.83
C ASP A 718 -8.03 20.91 10.48
N GLU A 719 -7.84 20.64 9.18
CA GLU A 719 -7.32 19.37 8.61
C GLU A 719 -8.26 18.17 8.71
N HIS A 720 -9.41 18.30 9.39
CA HIS A 720 -10.32 17.19 9.65
C HIS A 720 -11.63 17.31 8.87
N PHE A 721 -12.16 16.18 8.42
CA PHE A 721 -13.53 16.12 7.96
C PHE A 721 -14.46 16.42 9.14
N ARG A 722 -15.38 17.37 8.97
CA ARG A 722 -16.45 17.65 9.94
C ARG A 722 -17.68 16.83 9.61
N ALA A 723 -18.76 17.02 10.37
CA ALA A 723 -20.03 16.33 10.08
C ALA A 723 -20.46 16.60 8.61
N PRO A 724 -21.00 15.60 7.90
CA PRO A 724 -21.45 15.79 6.52
C PRO A 724 -22.54 16.85 6.48
N ASP A 725 -22.54 17.67 5.43
CA ASP A 725 -23.53 18.73 5.18
C ASP A 725 -23.55 19.86 6.23
N VAL A 726 -22.57 19.91 7.14
CA VAL A 726 -22.40 20.96 8.15
C VAL A 726 -21.16 21.79 7.80
N LEU A 727 -21.32 22.75 6.88
CA LEU A 727 -20.21 23.53 6.35
C LEU A 727 -20.18 24.97 6.89
N ASP A 728 -21.33 25.64 7.04
CA ASP A 728 -21.39 27.02 7.55
C ASP A 728 -20.98 27.08 9.03
N ALA A 729 -21.38 26.08 9.83
CA ALA A 729 -21.02 26.04 11.26
C ALA A 729 -19.50 25.89 11.51
N TYR A 730 -18.74 25.42 10.52
CA TYR A 730 -17.28 25.25 10.59
C TYR A 730 -16.54 26.17 9.62
N ARG A 731 -17.15 27.25 9.18
CA ARG A 731 -16.57 28.18 8.22
C ARG A 731 -15.75 29.25 8.94
N ASP A 732 -14.42 29.11 8.95
CA ASP A 732 -13.47 29.93 9.70
C ASP A 732 -12.14 30.17 8.94
N ASN A 733 -11.03 30.35 9.67
CA ASN A 733 -9.70 30.65 9.15
C ASN A 733 -8.79 29.45 8.91
N VAL A 734 -9.24 28.23 9.18
CA VAL A 734 -8.46 26.99 9.03
C VAL A 734 -9.18 25.96 8.13
N ASN A 735 -9.98 26.44 7.18
CA ASN A 735 -10.59 25.59 6.15
C ASN A 735 -9.64 25.29 5.00
N ASN A 736 -9.99 24.27 4.22
CA ASN A 736 -9.43 24.00 2.90
C ASN A 736 -7.90 23.91 2.90
N GLU A 737 -7.37 22.87 3.57
CA GLU A 737 -5.96 22.49 3.43
C GLU A 737 -5.66 22.16 1.96
N THR A 738 -4.65 22.81 1.37
CA THR A 738 -4.29 22.64 -0.05
C THR A 738 -3.94 21.19 -0.42
N CYS A 739 -3.31 20.43 0.47
CA CYS A 739 -2.98 19.02 0.22
C CYS A 739 -4.21 18.16 -0.07
N ASN A 740 -5.35 18.45 0.57
CA ASN A 740 -6.58 17.69 0.39
C ASN A 740 -7.03 17.80 -1.06
N SER A 741 -7.02 19.03 -1.58
CA SER A 741 -7.43 19.35 -2.95
C SER A 741 -6.46 18.75 -3.96
N TYR A 742 -5.14 18.83 -3.72
CA TYR A 742 -4.13 18.13 -4.53
C TYR A 742 -4.42 16.61 -4.61
N ASN A 743 -4.66 15.96 -3.48
CA ASN A 743 -4.88 14.51 -3.43
C ASN A 743 -6.26 14.12 -4.00
N MET A 744 -7.28 14.96 -3.81
CA MET A 744 -8.59 14.76 -4.45
C MET A 744 -8.49 14.89 -5.96
N LEU A 745 -7.72 15.84 -6.49
CA LEU A 745 -7.46 15.95 -7.93
C LEU A 745 -6.71 14.72 -8.46
N LYS A 746 -5.68 14.24 -7.74
CA LYS A 746 -4.99 12.98 -8.09
C LYS A 746 -5.99 11.82 -8.18
N LEU A 747 -6.80 11.59 -7.15
CA LEU A 747 -7.83 10.55 -7.14
C LEU A 747 -8.85 10.73 -8.28
N THR A 748 -9.30 11.96 -8.50
CA THR A 748 -10.29 12.32 -9.54
C THR A 748 -9.80 11.98 -10.94
N ARG A 749 -8.54 12.32 -11.25
CA ARG A 749 -7.93 11.99 -12.54
C ARG A 749 -7.87 10.49 -12.76
N GLU A 750 -7.39 9.74 -11.77
CA GLU A 750 -7.30 8.28 -11.91
C GLU A 750 -8.69 7.63 -12.01
N LEU A 751 -9.71 8.17 -11.34
CA LEU A 751 -11.11 7.73 -11.51
C LEU A 751 -11.65 8.06 -12.91
N PHE A 752 -11.33 9.23 -13.45
CA PHE A 752 -11.70 9.57 -14.83
C PHE A 752 -11.09 8.58 -15.83
N LYS A 753 -9.79 8.25 -15.67
CA LYS A 753 -9.10 7.31 -16.54
C LYS A 753 -9.75 5.93 -16.61
N VAL A 754 -10.31 5.42 -15.51
CA VAL A 754 -10.95 4.10 -15.46
C VAL A 754 -12.47 4.11 -15.72
N THR A 755 -13.11 5.28 -15.72
CA THR A 755 -14.59 5.38 -15.85
C THR A 755 -15.08 6.21 -17.03
N GLY A 756 -14.30 7.20 -17.48
CA GLY A 756 -14.72 8.21 -18.46
C GLY A 756 -15.86 9.12 -17.98
N ASP A 757 -16.25 9.07 -16.69
CA ASP A 757 -17.41 9.79 -16.17
C ASP A 757 -17.11 11.30 -16.04
N VAL A 758 -17.90 12.12 -16.72
CA VAL A 758 -17.73 13.58 -16.81
C VAL A 758 -17.73 14.27 -15.45
N LYS A 759 -18.39 13.70 -14.42
CA LYS A 759 -18.42 14.32 -13.08
C LYS A 759 -17.02 14.50 -12.48
N TYR A 760 -16.08 13.62 -12.85
CA TYR A 760 -14.69 13.74 -12.43
C TYR A 760 -14.00 14.91 -13.14
N ALA A 761 -14.21 15.09 -14.43
CA ALA A 761 -13.70 16.24 -15.17
C ALA A 761 -14.29 17.57 -14.65
N ASP A 762 -15.59 17.60 -14.31
CA ASP A 762 -16.26 18.76 -13.73
C ASP A 762 -15.67 19.17 -12.38
N PHE A 763 -15.48 18.21 -11.47
CA PHE A 763 -14.82 18.47 -10.19
C PHE A 763 -13.37 18.90 -10.38
N TYR A 764 -12.64 18.27 -11.32
CA TYR A 764 -11.26 18.60 -11.59
C TYR A 764 -11.11 20.07 -12.00
N GLU A 765 -11.89 20.54 -12.98
CA GLU A 765 -11.90 21.95 -13.40
C GLU A 765 -12.19 22.89 -12.22
N ARG A 766 -13.25 22.61 -11.46
CA ARG A 766 -13.68 23.45 -10.33
C ARG A 766 -12.58 23.60 -9.28
N ALA A 767 -12.02 22.49 -8.80
CA ALA A 767 -10.98 22.50 -7.77
C ALA A 767 -9.64 23.02 -8.29
N PHE A 768 -9.28 22.70 -9.54
CA PHE A 768 -8.06 23.21 -10.16
C PHE A 768 -8.05 24.74 -10.21
N ILE A 769 -9.11 25.35 -10.76
CA ILE A 769 -9.19 26.80 -10.94
C ILE A 769 -9.37 27.52 -9.59
N ASN A 770 -10.26 27.03 -8.73
CA ASN A 770 -10.71 27.82 -7.58
C ASN A 770 -9.94 27.55 -6.29
N GLU A 771 -9.25 26.42 -6.22
CA GLU A 771 -8.63 25.92 -4.99
C GLU A 771 -7.13 25.67 -5.14
N ILE A 772 -6.67 25.19 -6.31
CA ILE A 772 -5.23 25.08 -6.61
C ILE A 772 -4.67 26.41 -7.10
N MET A 773 -5.19 26.97 -8.20
CA MET A 773 -4.65 28.24 -8.73
C MET A 773 -4.78 29.41 -7.74
N SER A 774 -5.74 29.36 -6.83
CA SER A 774 -5.90 30.35 -5.76
C SER A 774 -4.90 30.22 -4.63
N SER A 775 -4.13 29.12 -4.58
CA SER A 775 -3.23 28.78 -3.47
C SER A 775 -1.80 29.31 -3.62
N GLN A 776 -1.43 29.91 -4.75
CA GLN A 776 -0.10 30.49 -4.96
C GLN A 776 -0.16 32.01 -5.00
N ASN A 777 0.85 32.64 -4.44
CA ASN A 777 1.10 34.05 -4.65
C ASN A 777 1.76 34.24 -6.04
N PRO A 778 1.09 34.92 -7.00
CA PRO A 778 1.60 35.04 -8.36
C PRO A 778 2.88 35.90 -8.48
N GLU A 779 3.26 36.64 -7.45
CA GLU A 779 4.48 37.46 -7.43
C GLU A 779 5.68 36.69 -6.87
N THR A 780 5.45 35.84 -5.87
CA THR A 780 6.54 35.17 -5.11
C THR A 780 6.64 33.66 -5.35
N GLY A 781 5.62 33.02 -5.90
CA GLY A 781 5.55 31.56 -6.08
C GLY A 781 5.22 30.77 -4.81
N MET A 782 5.18 31.42 -3.65
CA MET A 782 4.90 30.75 -2.38
C MET A 782 3.43 30.36 -2.26
N THR A 783 3.16 29.21 -1.63
CA THR A 783 1.82 28.63 -1.52
C THR A 783 1.18 28.78 -0.14
N THR A 784 -0.14 28.64 -0.08
CA THR A 784 -0.95 28.66 1.14
C THR A 784 -1.09 27.27 1.76
N TYR A 785 -1.20 27.21 3.09
CA TYR A 785 -1.66 26.01 3.80
C TYR A 785 -3.19 25.91 3.79
N PHE A 786 -3.86 26.80 4.53
CA PHE A 786 -5.31 26.92 4.59
C PHE A 786 -5.81 28.07 3.71
N LYS A 787 -7.02 27.90 3.16
CA LYS A 787 -7.79 28.96 2.51
C LYS A 787 -9.09 29.18 3.30
N PRO A 788 -9.14 30.22 4.13
CA PRO A 788 -10.31 30.54 4.96
C PRO A 788 -11.61 30.59 4.17
N MET A 789 -12.62 29.80 4.57
CA MET A 789 -13.97 29.97 4.05
C MET A 789 -14.75 30.99 4.88
N GLY A 790 -14.27 31.32 6.09
CA GLY A 790 -14.75 32.41 6.93
C GLY A 790 -14.59 33.78 6.25
N THR A 791 -15.59 34.64 6.39
CA THR A 791 -15.59 35.96 5.74
C THR A 791 -14.68 36.92 6.50
N GLY A 792 -13.85 37.69 5.79
CA GLY A 792 -12.96 38.71 6.35
C GLY A 792 -11.55 38.26 6.67
N TYR A 793 -11.22 36.99 6.46
CA TYR A 793 -9.84 36.52 6.51
C TYR A 793 -9.12 36.72 5.17
N PHE A 794 -7.84 36.35 5.12
CA PHE A 794 -6.97 36.52 3.96
C PHE A 794 -6.07 35.29 3.77
N LYS A 795 -5.44 35.18 2.59
CA LYS A 795 -4.52 34.08 2.27
C LYS A 795 -3.16 34.33 2.91
N VAL A 796 -2.64 33.32 3.63
CA VAL A 796 -1.28 33.35 4.18
C VAL A 796 -0.38 32.46 3.33
N PHE A 797 0.70 33.04 2.80
CA PHE A 797 1.69 32.35 1.99
C PHE A 797 2.94 32.03 2.81
N GLY A 798 3.54 30.86 2.57
CA GLY A 798 4.73 30.41 3.30
C GLY A 798 5.99 31.23 3.01
N HIS A 799 7.02 31.05 3.83
CA HIS A 799 8.38 31.55 3.62
C HIS A 799 9.26 30.50 2.90
N PRO A 800 10.08 30.89 1.90
CA PRO A 800 10.80 29.96 1.01
C PRO A 800 11.71 28.96 1.72
N THR A 801 12.32 29.34 2.85
CA THR A 801 13.35 28.52 3.53
C THR A 801 12.98 28.09 4.96
N ASN A 802 11.82 28.49 5.47
CA ASN A 802 11.40 28.25 6.86
C ASN A 802 10.02 27.62 7.00
N ASN A 803 9.20 27.58 5.94
CA ASN A 803 7.88 26.95 5.96
C ASN A 803 7.85 25.77 4.99
N PHE A 804 8.42 24.65 5.41
CA PHE A 804 8.36 23.37 4.70
C PHE A 804 7.16 22.53 5.18
N TRP A 805 5.97 23.08 5.06
CA TRP A 805 4.75 22.35 5.43
C TRP A 805 4.43 21.24 4.43
N CYS A 806 3.47 20.37 4.73
CA CYS A 806 2.91 19.45 3.74
C CYS A 806 2.39 20.19 2.49
N CYS A 807 1.70 21.33 2.68
CA CYS A 807 1.18 22.19 1.61
C CYS A 807 2.27 22.93 0.83
N THR A 808 3.47 23.09 1.39
CA THR A 808 4.63 23.57 0.63
C THR A 808 5.07 22.49 -0.34
N GLY A 809 5.15 21.24 0.13
CA GLY A 809 5.48 20.08 -0.71
C GLY A 809 4.49 19.84 -1.85
N THR A 810 3.19 19.73 -1.55
CA THR A 810 2.17 19.62 -2.61
C THR A 810 2.06 20.88 -3.46
N GLY A 811 2.37 22.05 -2.90
CA GLY A 811 2.51 23.32 -3.62
C GLY A 811 3.50 23.22 -4.77
N MET A 812 4.72 22.75 -4.51
CA MET A 812 5.76 22.51 -5.52
C MET A 812 5.30 21.57 -6.65
N GLU A 813 4.47 20.57 -6.32
CA GLU A 813 3.98 19.62 -7.31
C GLU A 813 2.74 20.12 -8.08
N ASN A 814 1.96 21.05 -7.53
CA ASN A 814 0.76 21.55 -8.20
C ASN A 814 1.13 22.36 -9.45
N PHE A 815 2.11 23.26 -9.32
CA PHE A 815 2.41 24.26 -10.34
C PHE A 815 3.41 23.80 -11.39
N THR A 816 4.11 22.67 -11.15
CA THR A 816 4.98 22.03 -12.14
C THR A 816 4.26 21.11 -13.12
N LYS A 817 2.94 20.90 -12.96
CA LYS A 817 2.11 20.03 -13.81
C LYS A 817 0.80 20.68 -14.26
N LEU A 818 0.74 22.00 -14.41
CA LEU A 818 -0.52 22.72 -14.72
C LEU A 818 -1.23 22.23 -16.00
N ASN A 819 -0.48 21.63 -16.93
CA ASN A 819 -0.95 21.07 -18.19
C ASN A 819 -1.53 19.65 -18.08
N ASP A 820 -1.52 19.07 -16.89
CA ASP A 820 -2.19 17.81 -16.53
C ASP A 820 -3.71 17.90 -16.75
N SER A 821 -4.32 16.82 -17.24
CA SER A 821 -5.78 16.62 -17.31
C SER A 821 -6.55 17.59 -18.21
N ILE A 822 -5.89 18.43 -19.02
CA ILE A 822 -6.56 19.24 -20.04
C ILE A 822 -7.16 18.34 -21.12
N TYR A 823 -6.39 17.35 -21.57
CA TYR A 823 -6.74 16.41 -22.62
C TYR A 823 -6.54 14.97 -22.17
N PHE A 824 -7.39 14.06 -22.67
CA PHE A 824 -7.23 12.62 -22.57
C PHE A 824 -7.51 11.98 -23.93
N HIS A 825 -7.13 10.73 -24.14
CA HIS A 825 -7.38 10.07 -25.41
C HIS A 825 -7.64 8.57 -25.27
N THR A 826 -8.27 8.02 -26.30
CA THR A 826 -8.22 6.58 -26.61
C THR A 826 -7.36 6.40 -27.87
N ASP A 827 -7.49 5.26 -28.56
CA ASP A 827 -6.86 5.06 -29.85
C ASP A 827 -7.36 6.01 -30.95
N ASN A 828 -8.61 6.50 -30.88
CA ASN A 828 -9.21 7.29 -31.96
C ASN A 828 -10.12 8.44 -31.49
N GLU A 829 -10.18 8.69 -30.19
CA GLU A 829 -10.95 9.77 -29.60
C GLU A 829 -10.05 10.69 -28.76
N LEU A 830 -10.21 11.99 -28.95
CA LEU A 830 -9.59 13.04 -28.12
C LEU A 830 -10.66 13.64 -27.21
N TYR A 831 -10.44 13.59 -25.90
CA TYR A 831 -11.27 14.23 -24.90
C TYR A 831 -10.69 15.59 -24.53
N VAL A 832 -11.47 16.65 -24.70
CA VAL A 832 -11.15 18.00 -24.24
C VAL A 832 -11.89 18.23 -22.92
N ASN A 833 -11.17 18.05 -21.81
CA ASN A 833 -11.74 18.10 -20.47
C ASN A 833 -11.72 19.51 -19.89
N MET A 834 -10.69 20.32 -20.14
CA MET A 834 -10.62 21.70 -19.66
C MET A 834 -10.43 22.67 -20.82
N TYR A 835 -11.08 23.82 -20.72
CA TYR A 835 -10.98 24.90 -21.70
C TYR A 835 -9.93 25.91 -21.25
N LEU A 836 -8.66 25.59 -21.53
CA LEU A 836 -7.51 26.45 -21.24
C LEU A 836 -6.71 26.70 -22.52
N SER A 837 -6.19 27.92 -22.65
CA SER A 837 -5.28 28.26 -23.76
C SER A 837 -4.05 27.35 -23.69
N SER A 838 -3.90 26.51 -24.72
CA SER A 838 -2.92 25.42 -24.72
C SER A 838 -2.61 24.92 -26.13
N ILE A 839 -1.54 24.16 -26.27
CA ILE A 839 -1.16 23.44 -27.48
C ILE A 839 -1.05 21.97 -27.12
N LEU A 840 -1.76 21.11 -27.84
CA LEU A 840 -1.62 19.66 -27.80
C LEU A 840 -0.82 19.18 -29.03
N ASP A 841 0.19 18.36 -28.79
CA ASP A 841 1.01 17.66 -29.79
C ASP A 841 0.83 16.14 -29.62
N TRP A 842 -0.24 15.59 -30.22
CA TRP A 842 -0.52 14.16 -30.21
C TRP A 842 0.28 13.46 -31.32
N ARG A 843 1.56 13.23 -31.02
CA ARG A 843 2.57 12.73 -31.96
C ARG A 843 2.19 11.39 -32.58
N GLU A 844 1.65 10.48 -31.77
CA GLU A 844 1.27 9.13 -32.17
C GLU A 844 0.22 9.13 -33.31
N LYS A 845 -0.66 10.14 -33.35
CA LYS A 845 -1.65 10.32 -34.42
C LYS A 845 -1.23 11.35 -35.47
N GLY A 846 -0.19 12.15 -35.20
CA GLY A 846 0.16 13.29 -36.05
C GLY A 846 -0.90 14.41 -36.01
N LEU A 847 -1.64 14.51 -34.90
CA LEU A 847 -2.59 15.60 -34.65
C LEU A 847 -1.92 16.66 -33.77
N LYS A 848 -1.88 17.90 -34.25
CA LYS A 848 -1.48 19.06 -33.43
C LYS A 848 -2.64 20.05 -33.38
N LEU A 849 -3.00 20.46 -32.17
CA LEU A 849 -4.17 21.28 -31.90
C LEU A 849 -3.79 22.44 -30.99
N THR A 850 -4.11 23.68 -31.40
CA THR A 850 -3.99 24.85 -30.53
C THR A 850 -5.37 25.28 -30.05
N ALA A 851 -5.55 25.38 -28.75
CA ALA A 851 -6.71 25.96 -28.09
C ALA A 851 -6.42 27.41 -27.65
N GLN A 852 -7.34 28.32 -27.96
CA GLN A 852 -7.42 29.65 -27.39
C GLN A 852 -8.73 29.76 -26.62
N ALA A 853 -8.63 29.82 -25.29
CA ALA A 853 -9.76 30.00 -24.40
C ALA A 853 -9.65 31.36 -23.72
N GLN A 854 -10.73 32.14 -23.77
CA GLN A 854 -10.81 33.47 -23.14
C GLN A 854 -11.77 33.47 -21.93
N LEU A 855 -11.98 32.30 -21.31
CA LEU A 855 -12.81 32.14 -20.13
C LEU A 855 -12.07 32.66 -18.88
N PRO A 856 -12.72 33.40 -17.96
CA PRO A 856 -14.12 33.84 -17.98
C PRO A 856 -14.33 35.25 -18.58
N ASP A 857 -13.34 35.85 -19.25
CA ASP A 857 -13.45 37.21 -19.81
C ASP A 857 -14.55 37.31 -20.87
N ASN A 858 -14.65 36.32 -21.75
CA ASN A 858 -15.79 36.05 -22.62
C ASN A 858 -16.09 34.54 -22.71
N ASP A 859 -17.09 34.17 -23.50
CA ASP A 859 -17.62 32.81 -23.64
C ASP A 859 -17.09 32.05 -24.87
N GLU A 860 -16.07 32.55 -25.57
CA GLU A 860 -15.53 31.92 -26.78
C GLU A 860 -14.31 31.03 -26.48
N VAL A 861 -14.30 29.85 -27.08
CA VAL A 861 -13.13 28.97 -27.17
C VAL A 861 -12.92 28.56 -28.63
N THR A 862 -11.72 28.81 -29.13
CA THR A 862 -11.33 28.44 -30.49
C THR A 862 -10.28 27.34 -30.46
N PHE A 863 -10.44 26.34 -31.32
CA PHE A 863 -9.49 25.25 -31.53
C PHE A 863 -9.04 25.27 -32.99
N THR A 864 -7.73 25.38 -33.22
CA THR A 864 -7.12 25.34 -34.55
C THR A 864 -6.34 24.03 -34.72
N ILE A 865 -6.61 23.31 -35.80
CA ILE A 865 -5.88 22.09 -36.15
C ILE A 865 -4.61 22.51 -36.90
N ASP A 866 -3.46 22.50 -36.24
CA ASP A 866 -2.18 22.89 -36.83
C ASP A 866 -1.60 21.79 -37.72
N ALA A 867 -1.79 20.53 -37.33
CA ALA A 867 -1.43 19.34 -38.10
C ALA A 867 -2.52 18.29 -37.92
N ALA A 868 -2.83 17.52 -38.97
CA ALA A 868 -3.95 16.58 -38.96
C ALA A 868 -3.53 15.14 -39.28
N PRO A 869 -4.16 14.14 -38.63
CA PRO A 869 -4.03 12.74 -38.97
C PRO A 869 -4.64 12.44 -40.35
N LYS A 870 -4.24 11.33 -40.96
CA LYS A 870 -4.91 10.82 -42.18
C LYS A 870 -6.26 10.17 -41.87
N ASP A 871 -6.32 9.50 -40.72
CA ASP A 871 -7.50 8.74 -40.31
C ASP A 871 -8.52 9.66 -39.62
N GLU A 872 -9.76 9.19 -39.57
CA GLU A 872 -10.84 9.88 -38.87
C GLU A 872 -10.60 9.87 -37.35
N ILE A 873 -10.73 11.02 -36.70
CA ILE A 873 -10.64 11.18 -35.25
C ILE A 873 -11.91 11.86 -34.74
N THR A 874 -12.44 11.37 -33.62
CA THR A 874 -13.49 12.05 -32.87
C THR A 874 -12.85 13.00 -31.86
N ILE A 875 -13.17 14.29 -31.91
CA ILE A 875 -12.85 15.23 -30.82
C ILE A 875 -14.12 15.42 -29.99
N LYS A 876 -14.02 15.13 -28.69
CA LYS A 876 -15.09 15.22 -27.70
C LYS A 876 -14.88 16.46 -26.84
N PHE A 877 -15.75 17.46 -27.00
CA PHE A 877 -15.69 18.70 -26.23
C PHE A 877 -16.61 18.60 -25.01
N ARG A 878 -16.08 18.74 -23.79
CA ARG A 878 -16.92 18.59 -22.57
C ARG A 878 -18.07 19.59 -22.56
N PHE A 879 -19.25 19.15 -22.16
CA PHE A 879 -20.41 19.96 -21.80
C PHE A 879 -20.27 20.41 -20.33
N PRO A 880 -19.91 21.67 -20.03
CA PRO A 880 -19.61 22.04 -18.65
C PRO A 880 -20.86 22.16 -17.78
N TYR A 881 -20.73 21.80 -16.50
CA TYR A 881 -21.82 21.91 -15.52
C TYR A 881 -22.31 23.35 -15.26
N TRP A 882 -21.49 24.36 -15.56
CA TRP A 882 -21.75 25.78 -15.26
C TRP A 882 -22.42 26.57 -16.38
N LEU A 883 -22.75 25.93 -17.51
CA LEU A 883 -23.40 26.59 -18.65
C LEU A 883 -24.70 27.30 -18.22
N ALA A 884 -24.98 28.44 -18.85
CA ALA A 884 -26.20 29.20 -18.62
C ALA A 884 -27.43 28.38 -19.06
N LYS A 885 -28.44 28.28 -18.18
CA LYS A 885 -29.57 27.36 -18.39
C LYS A 885 -30.47 27.71 -19.58
N ASP A 886 -30.53 28.99 -19.93
CA ASP A 886 -31.46 29.53 -20.93
C ASP A 886 -30.76 29.97 -22.23
N GLN A 887 -29.51 29.56 -22.44
CA GLN A 887 -28.71 29.92 -23.62
C GLN A 887 -28.07 28.67 -24.23
N ASP A 888 -28.18 28.53 -25.54
CA ASP A 888 -27.64 27.37 -26.26
C ASP A 888 -26.12 27.49 -26.46
N VAL A 889 -25.41 26.38 -26.27
CA VAL A 889 -24.03 26.25 -26.73
C VAL A 889 -24.02 26.22 -28.25
N THR A 890 -23.19 27.06 -28.87
CA THR A 890 -22.97 27.02 -30.32
C THR A 890 -21.63 26.36 -30.59
N LEU A 891 -21.61 25.32 -31.43
CA LEU A 891 -20.40 24.72 -31.96
C LEU A 891 -20.39 24.90 -33.48
N SER A 892 -19.29 25.44 -34.02
CA SER A 892 -19.09 25.55 -35.46
C SER A 892 -17.74 25.00 -35.88
N VAL A 893 -17.68 24.53 -37.11
CA VAL A 893 -16.48 24.05 -37.79
C VAL A 893 -16.33 24.82 -39.08
N ASN A 894 -15.20 25.50 -39.26
CA ASN A 894 -14.96 26.32 -40.46
C ASN A 894 -16.16 27.25 -40.76
N ASP A 895 -16.65 27.90 -39.70
CA ASP A 895 -17.83 28.79 -39.67
C ASP A 895 -19.17 28.13 -40.04
N GLN A 896 -19.22 26.80 -40.17
CA GLN A 896 -20.47 26.04 -40.32
C GLN A 896 -20.93 25.53 -38.96
N ILE A 897 -22.09 25.99 -38.49
CA ILE A 897 -22.71 25.51 -37.26
C ILE A 897 -23.03 24.01 -37.41
N ILE A 898 -22.63 23.21 -36.43
CA ILE A 898 -22.96 21.79 -36.34
C ILE A 898 -23.94 21.58 -35.21
N ASN A 899 -25.07 20.95 -35.51
CA ASN A 899 -26.01 20.51 -34.48
C ASN A 899 -25.41 19.32 -33.73
N VAL A 900 -24.97 19.55 -32.50
CA VAL A 900 -24.43 18.54 -31.60
C VAL A 900 -25.30 18.45 -30.35
N SER A 901 -25.54 17.24 -29.87
CA SER A 901 -26.17 16.97 -28.58
C SER A 901 -25.12 16.34 -27.66
N ALA A 902 -25.09 16.74 -26.40
CA ALA A 902 -24.17 16.13 -25.44
C ALA A 902 -24.53 14.65 -25.22
N VAL A 903 -23.55 13.76 -25.40
CA VAL A 903 -23.64 12.34 -25.07
C VAL A 903 -22.62 12.07 -23.96
N ASN A 904 -23.07 11.55 -22.82
CA ASN A 904 -22.24 11.31 -21.64
C ASN A 904 -21.42 12.54 -21.20
N GLY A 905 -21.99 13.75 -21.38
CA GLY A 905 -21.33 15.00 -21.01
C GLY A 905 -20.35 15.56 -22.03
N TYR A 906 -20.35 15.09 -23.29
CA TYR A 906 -19.47 15.61 -24.35
C TYR A 906 -20.22 15.85 -25.67
N PHE A 907 -19.79 16.88 -26.41
CA PHE A 907 -20.14 17.11 -27.81
C PHE A 907 -19.13 16.40 -28.70
N ASP A 908 -19.57 15.35 -29.38
CA ASP A 908 -18.71 14.55 -30.25
C ASP A 908 -18.67 15.12 -31.66
N VAL A 909 -17.46 15.43 -32.14
CA VAL A 909 -17.20 15.91 -33.50
C VAL A 909 -16.29 14.92 -34.21
N LYS A 910 -16.88 14.05 -35.03
CA LYS A 910 -16.17 12.97 -35.75
C LYS A 910 -15.92 13.35 -37.21
N ARG A 911 -14.65 13.35 -37.62
CA ARG A 911 -14.26 13.75 -38.99
C ARG A 911 -12.81 13.40 -39.33
N VAL A 912 -12.53 13.36 -40.63
CA VAL A 912 -11.16 13.42 -41.16
C VAL A 912 -10.74 14.89 -41.14
N TRP A 913 -9.89 15.24 -40.19
CA TRP A 913 -9.43 16.61 -39.97
C TRP A 913 -8.41 17.04 -41.04
N LYS A 914 -8.31 18.35 -41.27
CA LYS A 914 -7.31 18.98 -42.13
C LYS A 914 -6.58 20.06 -41.34
N ALA A 915 -5.29 20.23 -41.64
CA ALA A 915 -4.54 21.37 -41.14
C ALA A 915 -5.25 22.68 -41.58
N GLY A 916 -5.41 23.61 -40.65
CA GLY A 916 -6.16 24.84 -40.81
C GLY A 916 -7.66 24.74 -40.50
N ASP A 917 -8.19 23.56 -40.17
CA ASP A 917 -9.56 23.45 -39.66
C ASP A 917 -9.71 24.18 -38.33
N ILE A 918 -10.82 24.91 -38.17
CA ILE A 918 -11.13 25.70 -36.97
C ILE A 918 -12.43 25.19 -36.36
N VAL A 919 -12.42 24.88 -35.07
CA VAL A 919 -13.62 24.65 -34.26
C VAL A 919 -13.81 25.85 -33.34
N LYS A 920 -15.01 26.43 -33.31
CA LYS A 920 -15.36 27.49 -32.37
C LYS A 920 -16.52 27.03 -31.49
N LEU A 921 -16.36 27.19 -30.18
CA LEU A 921 -17.39 26.98 -29.18
C LEU A 921 -17.75 28.31 -28.54
N THR A 922 -19.04 28.60 -28.44
CA THR A 922 -19.58 29.63 -27.55
C THR A 922 -20.22 28.91 -26.37
N LEU A 923 -19.73 29.18 -25.17
CA LEU A 923 -20.08 28.52 -23.91
C LEU A 923 -20.74 29.55 -22.96
N PRO A 924 -22.05 29.81 -23.09
CA PRO A 924 -22.71 30.88 -22.35
C PRO A 924 -22.52 30.75 -20.83
N MET A 925 -22.09 31.84 -20.19
CA MET A 925 -21.87 31.92 -18.75
C MET A 925 -22.89 32.85 -18.10
N GLU A 926 -23.38 32.47 -16.93
CA GLU A 926 -24.22 33.31 -16.08
C GLU A 926 -23.78 33.23 -14.62
N VAL A 927 -24.24 34.18 -13.81
CA VAL A 927 -24.00 34.11 -12.36
C VAL A 927 -24.86 32.99 -11.78
N GLN A 928 -24.23 32.08 -11.06
CA GLN A 928 -24.91 31.01 -10.33
C GLN A 928 -24.69 31.15 -8.82
N VAL A 929 -25.70 30.75 -8.05
CA VAL A 929 -25.70 30.80 -6.58
C VAL A 929 -25.49 29.40 -6.01
N SER A 930 -24.55 29.28 -5.07
CA SER A 930 -24.36 28.09 -4.25
C SER A 930 -24.74 28.41 -2.81
N ARG A 931 -25.57 27.57 -2.20
CA ARG A 931 -25.98 27.68 -0.78
C ARG A 931 -25.33 26.57 0.03
N LEU A 932 -24.94 26.85 1.27
CA LEU A 932 -24.44 25.80 2.17
C LEU A 932 -25.61 24.95 2.70
N PRO A 933 -25.43 23.62 2.87
CA PRO A 933 -26.54 22.73 3.21
C PRO A 933 -27.14 22.99 4.60
N ASP A 934 -26.31 23.34 5.59
CA ASP A 934 -26.71 23.65 6.97
C ASP A 934 -27.24 25.08 7.16
N ASN A 935 -26.97 25.97 6.20
CA ASN A 935 -27.49 27.34 6.22
C ASN A 935 -27.79 27.83 4.80
N LYS A 936 -29.07 27.75 4.40
CA LYS A 936 -29.51 28.20 3.07
C LYS A 936 -29.27 29.68 2.79
N ASN A 937 -29.06 30.50 3.82
CA ASN A 937 -28.79 31.93 3.66
C ASN A 937 -27.30 32.24 3.54
N ALA A 938 -26.40 31.28 3.82
CA ALA A 938 -24.98 31.40 3.51
C ALA A 938 -24.76 31.10 2.02
N VAL A 939 -24.51 32.14 1.23
CA VAL A 939 -24.46 32.05 -0.23
C VAL A 939 -23.08 32.41 -0.77
N ALA A 940 -22.65 31.71 -1.81
CA ALA A 940 -21.50 32.06 -2.64
C ALA A 940 -21.92 32.16 -4.11
N PHE A 941 -21.12 32.85 -4.91
CA PHE A 941 -21.42 33.13 -6.30
C PHE A 941 -20.33 32.57 -7.23
N THR A 942 -20.73 32.11 -8.40
CA THR A 942 -19.83 31.68 -9.47
C THR A 942 -20.24 32.34 -10.79
N TYR A 943 -19.32 32.47 -11.74
CA TYR A 943 -19.59 32.91 -13.10
C TYR A 943 -18.77 32.05 -14.06
N GLY A 944 -19.43 31.18 -14.83
CA GLY A 944 -18.74 30.11 -15.54
C GLY A 944 -17.94 29.21 -14.58
N PRO A 945 -16.67 28.88 -14.90
CA PRO A 945 -15.87 27.97 -14.06
C PRO A 945 -15.30 28.63 -12.79
N VAL A 946 -15.44 29.95 -12.60
CA VAL A 946 -14.79 30.67 -11.50
C VAL A 946 -15.72 30.98 -10.34
N VAL A 947 -15.22 30.76 -9.13
CA VAL A 947 -15.79 31.26 -7.86
C VAL A 947 -15.48 32.74 -7.73
N LEU A 948 -16.48 33.52 -7.32
CA LEU A 948 -16.35 34.94 -7.08
C LEU A 948 -16.13 35.22 -5.58
N SER A 949 -15.36 36.25 -5.27
CA SER A 949 -15.18 36.74 -3.91
C SER A 949 -15.12 38.27 -3.86
N ALA A 950 -15.64 38.85 -2.79
CA ALA A 950 -15.58 40.28 -2.54
C ALA A 950 -14.36 40.66 -1.69
N GLY A 951 -13.70 41.75 -2.05
CA GLY A 951 -12.60 42.34 -1.26
C GLY A 951 -13.13 43.10 -0.06
N LEU A 952 -12.49 42.91 1.10
CA LEU A 952 -12.87 43.50 2.39
C LEU A 952 -11.75 44.36 2.98
N GLY A 953 -10.78 44.77 2.14
CA GLY A 953 -9.69 45.67 2.51
C GLY A 953 -8.50 44.99 3.18
N THR A 954 -7.52 45.80 3.57
CA THR A 954 -6.21 45.33 4.09
C THR A 954 -5.97 45.68 5.56
N GLU A 955 -7.03 46.06 6.28
CA GLU A 955 -6.92 46.56 7.64
C GLU A 955 -6.35 45.49 8.59
N ASN A 956 -5.24 45.84 9.25
CA ASN A 956 -4.55 45.04 10.27
C ASN A 956 -4.51 43.53 9.96
N MET A 957 -4.09 43.16 8.75
CA MET A 957 -3.90 41.77 8.33
C MET A 957 -2.79 41.12 9.18
N ALA A 958 -3.20 40.55 10.30
CA ALA A 958 -2.33 39.89 11.27
C ALA A 958 -2.37 38.38 11.11
N THR A 959 -1.27 37.72 11.44
CA THR A 959 -1.12 36.27 11.40
C THR A 959 -0.83 35.70 12.78
N ALA A 960 -1.13 34.43 12.99
CA ALA A 960 -0.76 33.69 14.19
C ALA A 960 -0.20 32.30 13.84
N SER A 961 0.50 31.68 14.80
CA SER A 961 0.90 30.27 14.70
C SER A 961 -0.26 29.39 15.17
N HIS A 962 -0.49 28.29 14.46
CA HIS A 962 -1.53 27.29 14.74
C HIS A 962 -0.99 25.87 14.63
N GLY A 963 -1.53 24.96 15.44
CA GLY A 963 -1.16 23.54 15.45
C GLY A 963 0.36 23.31 15.44
N VAL A 964 0.83 22.52 14.48
CA VAL A 964 2.24 22.19 14.23
C VAL A 964 3.01 23.35 13.56
N SER A 965 2.85 24.58 14.04
CA SER A 965 3.52 25.78 13.50
C SER A 965 3.15 26.11 12.05
N VAL A 966 1.89 25.93 11.71
CA VAL A 966 1.27 26.49 10.49
C VAL A 966 0.92 27.95 10.75
N THR A 967 1.09 28.82 9.77
CA THR A 967 0.73 30.24 9.89
C THR A 967 -0.68 30.48 9.35
N ILE A 968 -1.54 31.08 10.16
CA ILE A 968 -2.96 31.33 9.85
C ILE A 968 -3.29 32.81 9.90
N ALA A 969 -4.32 33.22 9.16
CA ALA A 969 -4.87 34.58 9.20
C ALA A 969 -5.69 34.79 10.48
N THR A 970 -5.66 35.99 11.05
CA THR A 970 -6.50 36.38 12.18
C THR A 970 -7.31 37.65 11.90
N ILE A 971 -8.36 37.85 12.70
CA ILE A 971 -9.13 39.10 12.77
C ILE A 971 -8.87 39.68 14.16
N PRO A 972 -8.04 40.73 14.27
CA PRO A 972 -7.84 41.46 15.52
C PRO A 972 -9.16 42.06 16.04
N THR A 973 -9.29 42.23 17.36
CA THR A 973 -10.51 42.74 18.00
C THR A 973 -10.90 44.16 17.59
N ASN A 974 -9.97 44.93 17.04
CA ASN A 974 -10.22 46.28 16.53
C ASN A 974 -10.62 46.31 15.04
N VAL A 975 -10.68 45.17 14.35
CA VAL A 975 -11.13 45.06 12.97
C VAL A 975 -12.56 44.56 12.96
N THR A 976 -13.47 45.32 12.35
CA THR A 976 -14.87 44.91 12.17
C THR A 976 -15.06 44.37 10.77
N ILE A 977 -15.53 43.13 10.66
CA ILE A 977 -15.88 42.51 9.39
C ILE A 977 -17.40 42.40 9.30
N LYS A 978 -17.94 42.84 8.16
CA LYS A 978 -19.32 42.57 7.80
C LYS A 978 -19.40 41.30 6.97
N ASP A 979 -20.00 40.26 7.52
CA ASP A 979 -20.13 38.93 6.89
C ASP A 979 -21.54 38.65 6.36
N TYR A 980 -22.44 39.64 6.42
CA TYR A 980 -23.82 39.56 5.95
C TYR A 980 -24.15 40.66 4.93
N ILE A 981 -25.20 40.45 4.16
CA ILE A 981 -25.75 41.41 3.18
C ILE A 981 -27.25 41.53 3.43
N ILE A 982 -27.76 42.76 3.57
CA ILE A 982 -29.18 43.02 3.78
C ILE A 982 -29.86 43.26 2.43
N ILE A 983 -30.90 42.49 2.16
CA ILE A 983 -31.76 42.62 0.98
C ILE A 983 -32.86 43.64 1.29
N LYS A 984 -32.89 44.75 0.54
CA LYS A 984 -33.78 45.92 0.76
C LYS A 984 -35.24 45.67 0.40
N SER A 985 -35.54 44.63 -0.38
CA SER A 985 -36.91 44.33 -0.82
C SER A 985 -37.08 42.86 -1.17
N GLY A 986 -38.22 42.28 -0.79
CA GLY A 986 -38.53 40.87 -1.03
C GLY A 986 -37.86 39.90 -0.04
N SER A 987 -37.99 38.61 -0.30
CA SER A 987 -37.31 37.57 0.47
C SER A 987 -35.90 37.28 -0.07
N VAL A 988 -35.05 36.62 0.72
CA VAL A 988 -33.75 36.10 0.26
C VAL A 988 -33.93 35.13 -0.91
N ASP A 989 -34.99 34.32 -0.90
CA ASP A 989 -35.29 33.37 -1.98
C ASP A 989 -35.67 34.11 -3.26
N ASP A 990 -36.45 35.19 -3.19
CA ASP A 990 -36.78 36.02 -4.35
C ASP A 990 -35.53 36.71 -4.93
N TRP A 991 -34.66 37.25 -4.06
CA TRP A 991 -33.43 37.91 -4.52
C TRP A 991 -32.49 36.92 -5.23
N VAL A 992 -32.32 35.71 -4.68
CA VAL A 992 -31.52 34.64 -5.28
C VAL A 992 -32.14 34.14 -6.60
N ASN A 993 -33.45 33.99 -6.68
CA ASN A 993 -34.13 33.57 -7.93
C ASN A 993 -33.96 34.60 -9.06
N ASN A 994 -33.71 35.87 -8.74
CA ASN A 994 -33.46 36.96 -9.69
C ASN A 994 -31.97 37.34 -9.75
N ILE A 995 -31.05 36.39 -9.50
CA ILE A 995 -29.61 36.69 -9.39
C ILE A 995 -29.02 37.38 -10.62
N LYS A 996 -29.51 37.06 -11.83
CA LYS A 996 -29.03 37.66 -13.09
C LYS A 996 -29.21 39.19 -13.11
N ASP A 997 -30.28 39.68 -12.47
CA ASP A 997 -30.58 41.12 -12.38
C ASP A 997 -29.95 41.76 -11.13
N ASN A 998 -29.74 40.96 -10.08
CA ASN A 998 -29.25 41.42 -8.79
C ASN A 998 -27.72 41.38 -8.65
N MET A 999 -27.01 40.60 -9.46
CA MET A 999 -25.56 40.61 -9.60
C MET A 999 -25.16 41.02 -11.00
N VAL A 1000 -24.71 42.27 -11.13
CA VAL A 1000 -24.56 42.92 -12.43
C VAL A 1000 -23.09 42.98 -12.78
N LYS A 1001 -22.75 42.41 -13.93
CA LYS A 1001 -21.39 42.46 -14.47
C LYS A 1001 -21.03 43.90 -14.87
N THR A 1002 -19.86 44.37 -14.47
CA THR A 1002 -19.27 45.61 -14.98
C THR A 1002 -18.83 45.38 -16.44
N ASP A 1003 -19.23 46.27 -17.35
CA ASP A 1003 -18.90 46.15 -18.77
C ASP A 1003 -17.38 45.97 -19.01
N GLY A 1004 -17.04 44.96 -19.80
CA GLY A 1004 -15.65 44.64 -20.17
C GLY A 1004 -14.78 44.06 -19.05
N LYS A 1005 -15.36 43.71 -17.88
CA LYS A 1005 -14.63 43.11 -16.75
C LYS A 1005 -15.38 41.94 -16.14
N VAL A 1006 -14.66 40.94 -15.65
CA VAL A 1006 -15.23 39.91 -14.77
C VAL A 1006 -15.28 40.45 -13.34
N GLU A 1007 -16.12 41.47 -13.15
CA GLU A 1007 -16.37 42.15 -11.88
C GLU A 1007 -17.89 42.31 -11.74
N PHE A 1008 -18.45 42.03 -10.56
CA PHE A 1008 -19.90 42.10 -10.34
C PHE A 1008 -20.22 42.97 -9.12
N THR A 1009 -21.24 43.82 -9.23
CA THR A 1009 -21.82 44.58 -8.12
C THR A 1009 -23.22 44.10 -7.79
N LEU A 1010 -23.64 44.34 -6.55
CA LEU A 1010 -24.97 44.00 -6.08
C LEU A 1010 -26.00 45.10 -6.43
N ARG A 1011 -27.26 44.69 -6.56
CA ARG A 1011 -28.44 45.55 -6.57
C ARG A 1011 -29.46 45.12 -5.53
N ASN A 1012 -30.25 46.09 -5.08
CA ASN A 1012 -31.32 45.90 -4.09
C ASN A 1012 -30.80 45.39 -2.74
N THR A 1013 -29.58 45.77 -2.37
CA THR A 1013 -28.96 45.44 -1.08
C THR A 1013 -28.38 46.67 -0.40
N ASP A 1014 -28.06 46.58 0.89
CA ASP A 1014 -27.32 47.61 1.61
C ASP A 1014 -25.86 47.78 1.16
N GLU A 1015 -25.37 46.88 0.30
CA GLU A 1015 -24.03 46.88 -0.30
C GLU A 1015 -24.04 47.23 -1.79
N ASP A 1016 -25.12 47.83 -2.29
CA ASP A 1016 -25.22 48.34 -3.66
C ASP A 1016 -24.00 49.21 -4.00
N ASN A 1017 -23.24 48.79 -5.02
CA ASN A 1017 -21.99 49.44 -5.50
C ASN A 1017 -20.81 49.48 -4.50
N ASN A 1018 -20.93 48.93 -3.30
CA ASN A 1018 -19.85 48.90 -2.31
C ASN A 1018 -19.01 47.61 -2.44
N LEU A 1019 -19.67 46.45 -2.41
CA LEU A 1019 -19.01 45.17 -2.60
C LEU A 1019 -18.84 44.88 -4.10
N LYS A 1020 -17.60 44.53 -4.47
CA LYS A 1020 -17.22 44.12 -5.82
C LYS A 1020 -16.72 42.69 -5.80
N PHE A 1021 -17.41 41.82 -6.53
CA PHE A 1021 -17.11 40.40 -6.64
C PHE A 1021 -16.25 40.14 -7.88
N THR A 1022 -15.10 39.52 -7.69
CA THR A 1022 -14.14 39.18 -8.77
C THR A 1022 -13.69 37.72 -8.63
N PRO A 1023 -13.11 37.09 -9.67
CA PRO A 1023 -12.59 35.73 -9.59
C PRO A 1023 -11.66 35.54 -8.38
N HIS A 1024 -11.93 34.52 -7.58
CA HIS A 1024 -11.27 34.30 -6.29
C HIS A 1024 -9.78 33.95 -6.43
N TYR A 1025 -9.41 33.24 -7.49
CA TYR A 1025 -8.01 32.86 -7.71
C TYR A 1025 -7.11 34.08 -7.95
N LEU A 1026 -7.65 35.18 -8.48
CA LEU A 1026 -6.93 36.44 -8.67
C LEU A 1026 -6.75 37.26 -7.38
N ARG A 1027 -7.40 36.88 -6.28
CA ARG A 1027 -7.39 37.65 -5.02
C ARG A 1027 -6.34 37.11 -4.06
N TYR A 1028 -5.24 37.85 -3.88
CA TYR A 1028 -4.11 37.41 -3.04
C TYR A 1028 -3.55 38.50 -2.10
N THR A 1029 -4.04 39.74 -2.16
CA THR A 1029 -3.47 40.89 -1.44
C THR A 1029 -4.32 41.44 -0.31
N ASP A 1030 -5.60 41.03 -0.20
CA ASP A 1030 -6.54 41.60 0.75
C ASP A 1030 -7.39 40.55 1.48
N ARG A 1031 -8.17 41.02 2.47
CA ARG A 1031 -9.23 40.24 3.11
C ARG A 1031 -10.34 39.97 2.11
N TYR A 1032 -11.01 38.83 2.23
CA TYR A 1032 -12.05 38.45 1.29
C TYR A 1032 -13.26 37.79 1.94
N GLY A 1033 -14.38 37.79 1.21
CA GLY A 1033 -15.56 36.97 1.49
C GLY A 1033 -15.96 36.19 0.24
N ILE A 1034 -16.06 34.87 0.36
CA ILE A 1034 -16.69 34.00 -0.66
C ILE A 1034 -18.16 33.80 -0.29
N TYR A 1035 -18.41 33.36 0.95
CA TYR A 1035 -19.74 33.19 1.49
C TYR A 1035 -20.19 34.44 2.25
N PHE A 1036 -21.43 34.87 2.02
CA PHE A 1036 -22.08 35.92 2.81
C PHE A 1036 -23.43 35.42 3.32
N ILE A 1037 -23.82 35.85 4.53
CA ILE A 1037 -25.16 35.58 5.05
C ILE A 1037 -26.13 36.61 4.45
N LEU A 1038 -27.09 36.17 3.64
CA LEU A 1038 -28.15 37.03 3.14
C LEU A 1038 -29.27 37.16 4.17
N VAL A 1039 -29.74 38.39 4.41
CA VAL A 1039 -30.80 38.69 5.36
C VAL A 1039 -31.81 39.61 4.70
N ALA A 1040 -33.11 39.32 4.79
CA ALA A 1040 -34.14 40.26 4.34
C ALA A 1040 -34.31 41.38 5.38
N GLU A 1041 -34.44 42.64 4.93
CA GLU A 1041 -34.63 43.82 5.80
C GLU A 1041 -35.86 43.68 6.74
N THR A 1042 -36.87 42.92 6.31
CA THR A 1042 -38.10 42.65 7.08
C THR A 1042 -38.01 41.43 8.00
N SER A 1043 -36.86 40.74 8.05
CA SER A 1043 -36.67 39.54 8.87
C SER A 1043 -36.67 39.88 10.36
N PRO A 1044 -37.42 39.13 11.21
CA PRO A 1044 -37.31 39.24 12.68
C PRO A 1044 -35.90 38.90 13.20
N ALA A 1045 -35.10 38.23 12.37
CA ALA A 1045 -33.72 37.84 12.61
C ALA A 1045 -32.73 38.77 11.89
N MET A 1046 -32.99 40.08 11.87
CA MET A 1046 -31.91 41.06 11.65
C MET A 1046 -30.77 40.68 12.60
N PRO A 1047 -29.58 40.32 12.11
CA PRO A 1047 -28.50 39.90 12.99
C PRO A 1047 -28.15 41.08 13.88
N ALA A 1048 -28.58 41.01 15.15
CA ALA A 1048 -27.91 41.71 16.22
C ALA A 1048 -26.50 41.14 16.24
N THR A 1049 -25.60 41.78 15.48
CA THR A 1049 -24.13 41.59 15.44
C THR A 1049 -23.66 40.32 16.15
N ARG A 1050 -23.50 39.22 15.41
CA ARG A 1050 -22.82 38.02 15.90
C ARG A 1050 -21.42 38.42 16.39
N GLY A 1051 -21.18 38.34 17.70
CA GLY A 1051 -19.85 38.44 18.31
C GLY A 1051 -19.53 39.69 19.14
N GLY A 1052 -20.52 40.38 19.70
CA GLY A 1052 -20.30 41.44 20.71
C GLY A 1052 -20.42 40.95 22.17
N ASN A 1053 -19.85 41.69 23.12
CA ASN A 1053 -20.12 41.47 24.55
C ASN A 1053 -21.64 41.62 24.79
N LEU A 1054 -22.30 40.64 25.42
CA LEU A 1054 -23.74 40.75 25.79
C LEU A 1054 -23.96 41.92 26.75
N ALA A 1055 -23.09 42.03 27.75
CA ALA A 1055 -22.91 43.19 28.61
C ALA A 1055 -21.52 43.13 29.26
N TRP A 1056 -20.94 44.27 29.62
CA TRP A 1056 -19.82 44.31 30.55
C TRP A 1056 -19.83 45.61 31.36
N TYR A 1057 -19.40 45.54 32.62
CA TYR A 1057 -19.54 46.64 33.57
C TYR A 1057 -18.17 47.05 34.10
N ARG A 1058 -17.86 48.36 34.03
CA ARG A 1058 -16.60 48.93 34.52
C ARG A 1058 -16.56 49.04 36.04
N PHE A 1059 -17.72 49.25 36.67
CA PHE A 1059 -17.85 49.56 38.09
C PHE A 1059 -17.06 50.80 38.53
N ASP A 1060 -16.88 51.76 37.62
CA ASP A 1060 -16.09 52.98 37.84
C ASP A 1060 -16.94 54.16 38.35
N GLU A 1061 -18.26 53.98 38.51
CA GLU A 1061 -19.18 54.99 39.01
C GLU A 1061 -18.84 55.37 40.46
N ALA A 1062 -18.84 56.68 40.75
CA ALA A 1062 -18.44 57.20 42.07
C ALA A 1062 -19.37 56.74 43.21
N SER A 1063 -20.66 56.50 42.90
CA SER A 1063 -21.68 55.98 43.82
C SER A 1063 -22.94 55.60 43.02
N GLY A 1064 -23.83 54.79 43.58
CA GLY A 1064 -25.12 54.49 42.98
C GLY A 1064 -25.52 53.01 43.00
N SER A 1065 -26.78 52.76 42.67
CA SER A 1065 -27.38 51.43 42.58
C SER A 1065 -27.38 50.84 41.17
N GLU A 1066 -26.79 51.52 40.21
CA GLU A 1066 -26.72 51.07 38.81
C GLU A 1066 -25.25 50.88 38.41
N ALA A 1067 -24.99 49.83 37.64
CA ALA A 1067 -23.74 49.59 36.94
C ALA A 1067 -24.05 49.67 35.45
N ILE A 1068 -23.49 50.67 34.78
CA ILE A 1068 -23.84 50.99 33.40
C ILE A 1068 -23.15 49.99 32.47
N ASP A 1069 -23.93 49.42 31.55
CA ASP A 1069 -23.41 48.51 30.54
C ASP A 1069 -22.52 49.26 29.55
N SER A 1070 -21.24 48.92 29.60
CA SER A 1070 -20.20 49.49 28.75
C SER A 1070 -20.08 48.77 27.41
N SER A 1071 -20.91 47.75 27.15
CA SER A 1071 -20.96 47.07 25.84
C SER A 1071 -21.65 47.90 24.76
N GLY A 1072 -22.49 48.87 25.16
CA GLY A 1072 -23.32 49.65 24.25
C GLY A 1072 -24.71 49.05 23.99
N ASN A 1073 -25.05 47.91 24.60
CA ASN A 1073 -26.33 47.23 24.42
C ASN A 1073 -27.44 47.71 25.38
N GLY A 1074 -27.12 48.61 26.31
CA GLY A 1074 -28.09 49.18 27.26
C GLY A 1074 -28.56 48.20 28.33
N ASN A 1075 -27.79 47.14 28.58
CA ASN A 1075 -28.12 46.10 29.56
C ASN A 1075 -27.67 46.49 30.99
N ASP A 1076 -28.06 47.67 31.47
CA ASP A 1076 -27.60 48.20 32.76
C ASP A 1076 -27.98 47.27 33.92
N ALA A 1077 -27.01 46.96 34.79
CA ALA A 1077 -27.21 46.08 35.94
C ALA A 1077 -27.54 46.87 37.20
N THR A 1078 -28.26 46.24 38.13
CA THR A 1078 -28.57 46.84 39.44
C THR A 1078 -27.64 46.30 40.53
N ILE A 1079 -26.96 47.18 41.24
CA ILE A 1079 -26.15 46.86 42.42
C ILE A 1079 -27.06 46.80 43.65
N ILE A 1080 -27.19 45.62 44.25
CA ILE A 1080 -28.01 45.38 45.44
C ILE A 1080 -27.12 45.35 46.68
N GLY A 1081 -27.49 46.13 47.71
CA GLY A 1081 -26.85 46.11 49.04
C GLY A 1081 -25.45 46.74 49.13
N ALA A 1082 -24.85 47.18 48.02
CA ALA A 1082 -23.49 47.75 47.94
C ALA A 1082 -23.43 49.13 47.25
N THR A 1083 -24.49 49.93 47.35
CA THR A 1083 -24.70 51.18 46.57
C THR A 1083 -23.70 52.31 46.83
N GLY A 1084 -22.93 52.25 47.92
CA GLY A 1084 -21.86 53.23 48.25
C GLY A 1084 -20.47 52.62 48.42
N ALA A 1085 -20.30 51.32 48.23
CA ALA A 1085 -19.04 50.64 48.50
C ALA A 1085 -18.15 50.63 47.24
N ARG A 1086 -17.26 51.62 47.14
CA ARG A 1086 -16.21 51.67 46.10
C ARG A 1086 -14.83 51.58 46.74
N VAL A 1087 -13.90 50.96 46.02
CA VAL A 1087 -12.47 50.96 46.34
C VAL A 1087 -11.67 51.38 45.11
N ALA A 1088 -10.41 51.73 45.29
CA ALA A 1088 -9.52 51.98 44.17
C ALA A 1088 -9.41 50.69 43.32
N GLY A 1089 -9.81 50.80 42.05
CA GLY A 1089 -9.69 49.72 41.08
C GLY A 1089 -8.31 49.73 40.40
N ARG A 1090 -8.04 48.69 39.60
CA ARG A 1090 -6.86 48.69 38.69
C ARG A 1090 -6.95 49.83 37.66
N PHE A 1091 -8.18 50.22 37.31
CA PHE A 1091 -8.51 51.38 36.48
C PHE A 1091 -9.73 52.07 37.11
N GLY A 1092 -9.62 53.34 37.50
CA GLY A 1092 -10.72 54.07 38.14
C GLY A 1092 -11.15 53.50 39.51
N ASN A 1093 -12.46 53.43 39.74
CA ASN A 1093 -13.04 52.79 40.93
C ASN A 1093 -13.36 51.31 40.66
N ALA A 1094 -13.60 50.55 41.72
CA ALA A 1094 -14.12 49.19 41.66
C ALA A 1094 -15.23 48.99 42.70
N LEU A 1095 -16.22 48.15 42.36
CA LEU A 1095 -17.26 47.73 43.29
C LEU A 1095 -16.69 46.81 44.37
N ARG A 1096 -16.95 47.14 45.64
CA ARG A 1096 -16.59 46.28 46.77
C ARG A 1096 -17.82 45.57 47.31
N LEU A 1097 -17.85 44.24 47.18
CA LEU A 1097 -18.80 43.38 47.87
C LEU A 1097 -18.19 42.88 49.18
N GLN A 1098 -18.96 42.90 50.26
CA GLN A 1098 -18.61 42.36 51.57
C GLN A 1098 -19.19 40.95 51.72
N SER A 1099 -18.65 40.16 52.65
CA SER A 1099 -19.00 38.74 52.84
C SER A 1099 -20.37 38.50 53.50
N SER A 1100 -21.35 39.37 53.30
CA SER A 1100 -22.75 39.14 53.71
C SER A 1100 -23.56 38.78 52.46
N GLY A 1101 -24.37 37.72 52.54
CA GLY A 1101 -25.18 37.20 51.42
C GLY A 1101 -26.29 38.14 50.91
N SER A 1102 -26.23 39.43 51.24
CA SER A 1102 -27.16 40.48 50.87
C SER A 1102 -26.60 41.45 49.83
N GLN A 1103 -25.37 41.26 49.34
CA GLN A 1103 -24.73 42.14 48.35
C GLN A 1103 -24.42 41.39 47.05
N TYR A 1104 -25.00 41.84 45.93
CA TYR A 1104 -24.80 41.23 44.61
C TYR A 1104 -25.12 42.22 43.49
N VAL A 1105 -24.66 41.92 42.28
CA VAL A 1105 -25.05 42.63 41.06
C VAL A 1105 -26.11 41.80 40.36
N ARG A 1106 -27.29 42.39 40.16
CA ARG A 1106 -28.41 41.76 39.46
C ARG A 1106 -28.41 42.23 38.01
N LEU A 1107 -28.24 41.28 37.11
CA LEU A 1107 -28.35 41.52 35.67
C LEU A 1107 -29.84 41.64 35.25
N PRO A 1108 -30.15 42.32 34.13
CA PRO A 1108 -31.50 42.34 33.56
C PRO A 1108 -32.05 40.93 33.31
N ASN A 1109 -33.37 40.75 33.50
CA ASN A 1109 -34.04 39.49 33.20
C ASN A 1109 -33.91 39.15 31.71
N GLY A 1110 -33.57 37.90 31.38
CA GLY A 1110 -33.47 37.42 30.00
C GLY A 1110 -32.11 37.62 29.33
N ILE A 1111 -31.17 38.35 29.94
CA ILE A 1111 -29.83 38.55 29.33
C ILE A 1111 -29.02 37.26 29.19
N VAL A 1112 -29.35 36.22 29.97
CA VAL A 1112 -28.72 34.89 29.95
C VAL A 1112 -29.67 33.80 29.48
N SER A 1113 -30.87 34.11 28.98
CA SER A 1113 -31.84 33.07 28.60
C SER A 1113 -31.41 32.25 27.39
N ASP A 1114 -30.51 32.81 26.57
CA ASP A 1114 -29.99 32.20 25.35
C ASP A 1114 -28.47 31.94 25.43
N LEU A 1115 -27.91 31.87 26.65
CA LEU A 1115 -26.51 31.52 26.93
C LEU A 1115 -26.29 30.01 27.04
#